data_AF-A0A538R1W1-F1
#
_entry.id   AF-A0A538R1W1-F1
#
_cell.length_a   1.000
_cell.length_b   1.000
_cell.length_c   1.000
_cell.angle_alpha   90.00
_cell.angle_beta   90.00
_cell.angle_gamma   90.00
#
_symmetry.space_group_name_H-M   'P 1'
#
loop_
_entity.id
_entity.type
_entity.pdbx_description
1 polymer ?
#
loop_
_entity_poly.entity_id
_entity_poly.type
_entity_poly.pdbx_seq_one_letter_code
_entity_poly.pdbx_strand_id
1 'polypeptide(L)'
;MKILHLSDLHVTHDGRELNQLWGRARPAVAGMRFDFVVVSGDLTQRSAATEYAKLKRFLEAEIEPLVLGDRAAVKTRIVIVPGNHDVDWTAEVFETLALANARSELAEQWFADGLSRPETQPFRVKTGLYGHTSAFQIRADRYHDRFAAVQTFLTDYYAGQLVPPHRPFALVDPRGGTGDWQAHVFPELHVALLGFNSCYRNDRYWHGAQIHEDAITEARDHVDRVDHSRNFLRIGVWHHGLESHRSRPDRLTFENLTALVTSGIKVGFHGHVHKTHAQLHRFITNDFALVSTGTLGAASEDRPDAVANQFSIVDLHRNRLRVEVYESEGLGAYTAREDRRRFMYFDLDVERPPDISKPLRSWASHVTRRATLDPETGIAKIDVEIDDLDLSEPIVLARVGESFCTAPELTAMVDGQRLPVTRRDAGGYFEYRSNAWTAKHYRRLTWSYRIANAFALTRAEPSLVTKRAEFPHLLDGSEVWSHRVQFDYDRLTLEFVLDAPDGEYFGGPGGVPLITPIVERRASGGPLIWERLGSEESRATKVVANPRRCSMSWPSPMANARYGMTFPLANAGDPLPRRFAVATSRLVQLCRSTRTPGNALRTAMSTYLDASLKSALEISDDQESFGEHAVAVGNLWTDREALLRPCFGFYPPDAWVTHFEAGRG
;
A
#
# COMPACT_ATOMS: atom_id res chain seq x y z
N MET A 1 -4.88 -1.79 -3.12
CA MET A 1 -6.22 -1.55 -3.68
C MET A 1 -6.42 -0.06 -3.82
N LYS A 2 -6.94 0.41 -4.95
CA LYS A 2 -7.38 1.79 -5.15
C LYS A 2 -8.91 1.81 -5.17
N ILE A 3 -9.50 2.59 -4.28
CA ILE A 3 -10.96 2.70 -4.09
C ILE A 3 -11.38 4.12 -4.48
N LEU A 4 -12.41 4.26 -5.31
CA LEU A 4 -13.08 5.54 -5.54
C LEU A 4 -14.20 5.69 -4.52
N HIS A 5 -14.21 6.77 -3.74
CA HIS A 5 -15.23 7.05 -2.75
C HIS A 5 -16.06 8.27 -3.18
N LEU A 6 -17.33 8.01 -3.47
CA LEU A 6 -18.35 8.98 -3.82
C LEU A 6 -19.40 9.03 -2.70
N SER A 7 -20.04 10.18 -2.53
CA SER A 7 -21.12 10.35 -1.56
C SER A 7 -22.01 11.54 -1.91
N ASP A 8 -23.23 11.53 -1.38
CA ASP A 8 -24.18 12.65 -1.40
C ASP A 8 -24.35 13.17 -2.86
N LEU A 9 -24.88 12.28 -3.71
CA LEU A 9 -24.97 12.46 -5.16
C LEU A 9 -26.11 13.38 -5.59
N HIS A 10 -27.23 13.36 -4.87
CA HIS A 10 -28.43 14.22 -5.08
C HIS A 10 -28.85 14.36 -6.56
N VAL A 11 -29.12 13.24 -7.22
CA VAL A 11 -29.22 13.08 -8.69
C VAL A 11 -30.09 14.12 -9.42
N THR A 12 -31.13 14.69 -8.80
CA THR A 12 -31.94 15.77 -9.39
C THR A 12 -32.15 16.99 -8.50
N HIS A 13 -31.10 17.48 -7.82
CA HIS A 13 -31.19 18.82 -7.22
C HIS A 13 -31.40 19.90 -8.31
N ASP A 14 -32.22 20.91 -8.02
CA ASP A 14 -32.69 21.90 -9.01
C ASP A 14 -31.53 22.57 -9.78
N GLY A 15 -31.64 22.54 -11.11
CA GLY A 15 -30.72 23.21 -12.04
C GLY A 15 -29.42 22.49 -12.39
N ARG A 16 -29.13 21.28 -11.89
CA ARG A 16 -27.91 20.51 -12.24
C ARG A 16 -28.18 19.02 -12.44
N GLU A 17 -27.84 18.48 -13.62
CA GLU A 17 -27.84 17.03 -13.87
C GLU A 17 -26.51 16.40 -13.42
N LEU A 18 -26.55 15.21 -12.81
CA LEU A 18 -25.37 14.51 -12.28
C LEU A 18 -24.24 14.32 -13.32
N ASN A 19 -24.59 14.09 -14.60
CA ASN A 19 -23.62 13.99 -15.69
C ASN A 19 -22.81 15.28 -15.93
N GLN A 20 -23.38 16.46 -15.64
CA GLN A 20 -22.68 17.75 -15.79
C GLN A 20 -21.66 17.96 -14.65
N LEU A 21 -22.02 17.54 -13.43
CA LEU A 21 -21.13 17.54 -12.27
C LEU A 21 -19.98 16.55 -12.50
N TRP A 22 -20.30 15.33 -12.93
CA TRP A 22 -19.31 14.31 -13.24
C TRP A 22 -18.40 14.70 -14.41
N GLY A 23 -18.91 15.41 -15.42
CA GLY A 23 -18.09 15.93 -16.52
C GLY A 23 -16.90 16.80 -16.06
N ARG A 24 -16.97 17.40 -14.86
CA ARG A 24 -15.87 18.15 -14.23
C ARG A 24 -14.91 17.29 -13.43
N ALA A 25 -15.37 16.14 -12.92
CA ALA A 25 -14.56 15.14 -12.21
C ALA A 25 -13.85 14.19 -13.18
N ARG A 26 -14.46 13.91 -14.34
CA ARG A 26 -13.95 12.96 -15.36
C ARG A 26 -12.49 13.20 -15.77
N PRO A 27 -11.98 14.44 -15.94
CA PRO A 27 -10.56 14.68 -16.24
C PRO A 27 -9.62 14.22 -15.11
N ALA A 28 -10.03 14.36 -13.85
CA ALA A 28 -9.23 14.01 -12.68
C ALA A 28 -9.09 12.50 -12.46
N VAL A 29 -10.08 11.71 -12.92
CA VAL A 29 -10.06 10.23 -12.90
C VAL A 29 -9.72 9.62 -14.27
N ALA A 30 -9.38 10.43 -15.28
CA ALA A 30 -9.10 9.96 -16.63
C ALA A 30 -7.91 9.01 -16.67
N GLY A 31 -8.07 7.86 -17.34
CA GLY A 31 -7.04 6.82 -17.41
C GLY A 31 -6.85 6.00 -16.13
N MET A 32 -7.47 6.38 -15.00
CA MET A 32 -7.43 5.61 -13.78
C MET A 32 -8.32 4.35 -13.85
N ARG A 33 -8.01 3.38 -13.00
CA ARG A 33 -8.87 2.23 -12.71
C ARG A 33 -8.86 1.93 -11.20
N PHE A 34 -9.99 1.45 -10.71
CA PHE A 34 -10.24 1.22 -9.29
C PHE A 34 -10.58 -0.26 -9.03
N ASP A 35 -10.06 -0.83 -7.95
CA ASP A 35 -10.41 -2.18 -7.51
C ASP A 35 -11.88 -2.26 -7.04
N PHE A 36 -12.35 -1.16 -6.44
CA PHE A 36 -13.70 -0.97 -5.90
C PHE A 36 -14.18 0.48 -6.05
N VAL A 37 -15.50 0.66 -6.09
CA VAL A 37 -16.15 1.98 -5.90
C VAL A 37 -17.07 1.87 -4.69
N VAL A 38 -17.08 2.90 -3.86
CA VAL A 38 -17.95 3.04 -2.70
C VAL A 38 -18.84 4.26 -2.90
N VAL A 39 -20.15 4.09 -2.76
CA VAL A 39 -21.16 5.16 -2.78
C VAL A 39 -21.84 5.20 -1.42
N SER A 40 -21.42 6.14 -0.55
CA SER A 40 -21.79 6.18 0.88
C SER A 40 -23.08 6.95 1.17
N GLY A 41 -24.16 6.67 0.45
CA GLY A 41 -25.48 7.24 0.71
C GLY A 41 -25.78 8.58 0.05
N ASP A 42 -27.01 9.04 0.30
CA ASP A 42 -27.69 10.16 -0.36
C ASP A 42 -27.60 10.07 -1.88
N LEU A 43 -28.09 8.93 -2.36
CA LEU A 43 -28.08 8.55 -3.76
C LEU A 43 -29.03 9.44 -4.57
N THR A 44 -30.15 9.85 -3.97
CA THR A 44 -31.22 10.69 -4.55
C THR A 44 -31.49 11.92 -3.70
N GLN A 45 -32.36 12.85 -4.14
CA GLN A 45 -32.82 13.97 -3.31
C GLN A 45 -34.10 13.63 -2.54
N ARG A 46 -34.99 12.80 -3.10
CA ARG A 46 -36.35 12.58 -2.58
C ARG A 46 -36.81 11.11 -2.67
N SER A 47 -35.89 10.16 -2.81
CA SER A 47 -36.18 8.73 -3.00
C SER A 47 -37.14 8.42 -4.17
N ALA A 48 -37.17 9.26 -5.21
CA ALA A 48 -38.10 9.08 -6.32
C ALA A 48 -37.57 8.06 -7.35
N ALA A 49 -38.45 7.19 -7.85
CA ALA A 49 -38.10 6.15 -8.84
C ALA A 49 -37.44 6.71 -10.12
N THR A 50 -37.79 7.94 -10.52
CA THR A 50 -37.17 8.64 -11.66
C THR A 50 -35.73 9.09 -11.37
N GLU A 51 -35.39 9.42 -10.12
CA GLU A 51 -34.02 9.71 -9.71
C GLU A 51 -33.16 8.45 -9.73
N TYR A 52 -33.66 7.34 -9.18
CA TYR A 52 -32.97 6.04 -9.24
C TYR A 52 -32.77 5.56 -10.69
N ALA A 53 -33.73 5.78 -11.58
CA ALA A 53 -33.57 5.46 -13.01
C ALA A 53 -32.48 6.31 -13.69
N LYS A 54 -32.29 7.57 -13.29
CA LYS A 54 -31.17 8.40 -13.74
C LYS A 54 -29.84 7.93 -13.13
N LEU A 55 -29.83 7.61 -11.83
CA LEU A 55 -28.66 7.09 -11.12
C LEU A 55 -28.13 5.79 -11.74
N LYS A 56 -29.01 4.84 -12.04
CA LYS A 56 -28.65 3.58 -12.72
C LYS A 56 -27.90 3.85 -14.02
N ARG A 57 -28.44 4.74 -14.87
CA ARG A 57 -27.80 5.14 -16.14
C ARG A 57 -26.44 5.80 -15.92
N PHE A 58 -26.31 6.64 -14.88
CA PHE A 58 -25.04 7.26 -14.51
C PHE A 58 -24.00 6.21 -14.09
N LEU A 59 -24.36 5.29 -13.19
CA LEU A 59 -23.46 4.21 -12.75
C LEU A 59 -22.98 3.34 -13.92
N GLU A 60 -23.91 2.91 -14.78
CA GLU A 60 -23.63 2.06 -15.95
C GLU A 60 -22.80 2.78 -17.03
N ALA A 61 -22.99 4.08 -17.23
CA ALA A 61 -22.28 4.85 -18.27
C ALA A 61 -20.93 5.43 -17.82
N GLU A 62 -20.79 5.81 -16.55
CA GLU A 62 -19.67 6.63 -16.07
C GLU A 62 -18.81 5.98 -14.98
N ILE A 63 -19.39 5.11 -14.14
CA ILE A 63 -18.69 4.52 -12.99
C ILE A 63 -18.19 3.12 -13.29
N GLU A 64 -19.03 2.24 -13.85
CA GLU A 64 -18.65 0.87 -14.25
C GLU A 64 -17.40 0.83 -15.17
N PRO A 65 -17.21 1.73 -16.16
CA PRO A 65 -16.00 1.74 -16.99
C PRO A 65 -14.68 2.05 -16.28
N LEU A 66 -14.73 2.56 -15.04
CA LEU A 66 -13.57 2.89 -14.22
C LEU A 66 -13.14 1.74 -13.29
N VAL A 67 -13.95 0.68 -13.16
CA VAL A 67 -13.69 -0.44 -12.26
C VAL A 67 -12.85 -1.52 -12.94
N LEU A 68 -11.97 -2.16 -12.19
CA LEU A 68 -11.17 -3.30 -12.63
C LEU A 68 -12.00 -4.60 -12.65
N GLY A 69 -11.81 -5.41 -13.67
CA GLY A 69 -12.41 -6.74 -13.80
C GLY A 69 -13.22 -6.92 -15.08
N ASP A 70 -13.89 -8.06 -15.19
CA ASP A 70 -14.85 -8.33 -16.25
C ASP A 70 -16.14 -7.51 -16.04
N ARG A 71 -16.74 -7.03 -17.13
CA ARG A 71 -18.08 -6.42 -17.15
C ARG A 71 -19.13 -7.31 -16.49
N ALA A 72 -18.99 -8.63 -16.59
CA ALA A 72 -19.92 -9.58 -15.97
C ALA A 72 -19.93 -9.52 -14.43
N ALA A 73 -18.84 -9.06 -13.80
CA ALA A 73 -18.69 -8.98 -12.34
C ALA A 73 -18.52 -7.54 -11.82
N VAL A 74 -18.52 -6.53 -12.70
CA VAL A 74 -18.18 -5.15 -12.35
C VAL A 74 -19.05 -4.58 -11.22
N LYS A 75 -20.34 -4.95 -11.19
CA LYS A 75 -21.29 -4.44 -10.20
C LYS A 75 -21.02 -4.98 -8.80
N THR A 76 -20.49 -6.20 -8.66
CA THR A 76 -20.11 -6.73 -7.34
C THR A 76 -18.98 -5.93 -6.70
N ARG A 77 -18.22 -5.13 -7.47
CA ARG A 77 -17.16 -4.24 -6.99
C ARG A 77 -17.63 -2.81 -6.70
N ILE A 78 -18.92 -2.52 -6.87
CA ILE A 78 -19.52 -1.21 -6.59
C ILE A 78 -20.45 -1.36 -5.38
N VAL A 79 -20.03 -0.83 -4.23
CA VAL A 79 -20.74 -0.94 -2.96
C VAL A 79 -21.60 0.30 -2.76
N ILE A 80 -22.92 0.14 -2.71
CA ILE A 80 -23.88 1.23 -2.62
C ILE A 80 -24.72 1.07 -1.35
N VAL A 81 -24.78 2.09 -0.49
CA VAL A 81 -25.63 2.11 0.71
C VAL A 81 -26.63 3.27 0.65
N PRO A 82 -27.78 3.21 1.34
CA PRO A 82 -28.72 4.32 1.42
C PRO A 82 -28.25 5.43 2.37
N GLY A 83 -28.62 6.69 2.08
CA GLY A 83 -28.60 7.81 3.03
C GLY A 83 -30.00 8.24 3.49
N ASN A 84 -30.10 9.37 4.18
CA ASN A 84 -31.37 9.88 4.70
C ASN A 84 -32.26 10.45 3.59
N HIS A 85 -31.71 10.94 2.48
CA HIS A 85 -32.51 11.34 1.30
C HIS A 85 -33.08 10.16 0.50
N ASP A 86 -32.60 8.94 0.76
CA ASP A 86 -33.11 7.69 0.15
C ASP A 86 -34.26 7.05 0.97
N VAL A 87 -34.62 7.65 2.11
CA VAL A 87 -35.84 7.33 2.87
C VAL A 87 -37.05 7.99 2.20
N ASP A 88 -38.12 7.24 1.95
CA ASP A 88 -39.41 7.84 1.58
C ASP A 88 -40.09 8.42 2.82
N TRP A 89 -39.86 9.72 3.02
CA TRP A 89 -40.47 10.55 4.06
C TRP A 89 -42.01 10.61 3.99
N THR A 90 -42.60 10.24 2.85
CA THR A 90 -44.06 10.26 2.61
C THR A 90 -44.74 8.91 2.84
N ALA A 91 -43.98 7.81 2.96
CA ALA A 91 -44.51 6.45 3.16
C ALA A 91 -45.44 6.33 4.38
N GLU A 92 -46.65 5.81 4.19
CA GLU A 92 -47.70 5.70 5.21
C GLU A 92 -47.43 4.57 6.22
N VAL A 93 -46.44 4.80 7.08
CA VAL A 93 -45.93 3.84 8.07
C VAL A 93 -46.29 4.21 9.52
N PHE A 94 -47.25 5.12 9.69
CA PHE A 94 -47.67 5.66 10.98
C PHE A 94 -49.19 5.66 11.13
N GLU A 95 -49.66 5.44 12.35
CA GLU A 95 -51.07 5.60 12.75
C GLU A 95 -51.18 6.64 13.88
N THR A 96 -52.18 7.51 13.83
CA THR A 96 -52.39 8.52 14.88
C THR A 96 -52.86 7.86 16.17
N LEU A 97 -52.11 8.02 17.26
CA LEU A 97 -52.50 7.49 18.57
C LEU A 97 -53.61 8.34 19.19
N ALA A 98 -54.80 7.75 19.33
CA ALA A 98 -55.94 8.35 19.99
C ALA A 98 -55.77 8.32 21.53
N LEU A 99 -55.18 9.37 22.08
CA LEU A 99 -54.86 9.48 23.52
C LEU A 99 -56.07 9.67 24.45
N ALA A 100 -57.27 9.80 23.90
CA ALA A 100 -58.50 10.13 24.64
C ALA A 100 -58.89 9.14 25.77
N ASN A 101 -58.31 7.93 25.77
CA ASN A 101 -58.58 6.88 26.75
C ASN A 101 -57.39 6.57 27.68
N ALA A 102 -56.27 7.28 27.57
CA ALA A 102 -55.11 7.09 28.44
C ALA A 102 -55.29 7.84 29.78
N ARG A 103 -54.77 7.28 30.88
CA ARG A 103 -54.62 8.04 32.14
C ARG A 103 -53.60 9.15 31.94
N SER A 104 -53.86 10.35 32.47
CA SER A 104 -53.02 11.55 32.28
C SER A 104 -51.56 11.32 32.65
N GLU A 105 -51.29 10.72 33.81
CA GLU A 105 -49.94 10.42 34.32
C GLU A 105 -49.12 9.52 33.35
N LEU A 106 -49.78 8.50 32.77
CA LEU A 106 -49.19 7.60 31.79
C LEU A 106 -48.95 8.31 30.45
N ALA A 107 -49.86 9.18 30.03
CA ALA A 107 -49.70 9.97 28.81
C ALA A 107 -48.54 10.98 28.94
N GLU A 108 -48.40 11.66 30.08
CA GLU A 108 -47.27 12.56 30.36
C GLU A 108 -45.94 11.83 30.29
N GLN A 109 -45.83 10.64 30.91
CA GLN A 109 -44.62 9.83 30.85
C GLN A 109 -44.31 9.37 29.41
N TRP A 110 -45.29 8.87 28.66
CA TRP A 110 -45.11 8.48 27.26
C TRP A 110 -44.64 9.66 26.38
N PHE A 111 -45.16 10.87 26.61
CA PHE A 111 -44.69 12.06 25.90
C PHE A 111 -43.26 12.45 26.29
N ALA A 112 -42.90 12.35 27.58
CA ALA A 112 -41.53 12.61 28.03
C ALA A 112 -40.53 11.60 27.43
N ASP A 113 -40.87 10.31 27.41
CA ASP A 113 -40.04 9.26 26.83
C ASP A 113 -39.93 9.41 25.29
N GLY A 114 -41.05 9.71 24.62
CA GLY A 114 -41.09 9.93 23.17
C GLY A 114 -40.39 11.21 22.69
N LEU A 115 -40.20 12.20 23.56
CA LEU A 115 -39.41 13.41 23.27
C LEU A 115 -37.93 13.26 23.65
N SER A 116 -37.62 12.52 24.72
CA SER A 116 -36.25 12.40 25.24
C SER A 116 -35.45 11.24 24.65
N ARG A 117 -36.11 10.14 24.26
CA ARG A 117 -35.51 8.94 23.67
C ARG A 117 -36.34 8.37 22.50
N PRO A 118 -36.76 9.20 21.52
CA PRO A 118 -37.61 8.77 20.40
C PRO A 118 -37.12 7.50 19.69
N GLU A 119 -35.80 7.31 19.56
CA GLU A 119 -35.19 6.13 18.97
C GLU A 119 -35.57 4.82 19.68
N THR A 120 -35.80 4.85 21.00
CA THR A 120 -36.18 3.67 21.79
C THR A 120 -37.67 3.35 21.74
N GLN A 121 -38.51 4.28 21.27
CA GLN A 121 -39.96 4.18 21.38
C GLN A 121 -40.59 3.56 20.13
N PRO A 122 -41.65 2.73 20.28
CA PRO A 122 -42.44 2.20 19.16
C PRO A 122 -43.40 3.25 18.57
N PHE A 123 -43.28 4.51 18.98
CA PHE A 123 -44.07 5.64 18.51
C PHE A 123 -43.17 6.88 18.34
N ARG A 124 -43.75 7.94 17.78
CA ARG A 124 -43.11 9.24 17.59
C ARG A 124 -43.99 10.34 18.15
N VAL A 125 -43.37 11.38 18.69
CA VAL A 125 -44.06 12.55 19.24
C VAL A 125 -43.71 13.77 18.39
N LYS A 126 -44.73 14.57 18.02
CA LYS A 126 -44.53 15.87 17.36
C LYS A 126 -45.33 16.94 18.07
N THR A 127 -44.64 18.00 18.49
CA THR A 127 -45.27 19.24 18.93
C THR A 127 -45.39 20.18 17.73
N GLY A 128 -46.61 20.62 17.42
CA GLY A 128 -46.88 21.60 16.37
C GLY A 128 -46.58 23.03 16.81
N LEU A 129 -46.59 23.96 15.84
CA LEU A 129 -46.25 25.38 16.04
C LEU A 129 -47.10 26.06 17.14
N TYR A 130 -48.32 25.58 17.34
CA TYR A 130 -49.27 26.10 18.34
C TYR A 130 -49.27 25.31 19.66
N GLY A 131 -48.23 24.52 19.94
CA GLY A 131 -48.09 23.76 21.19
C GLY A 131 -48.96 22.50 21.30
N HIS A 132 -49.76 22.16 20.28
CA HIS A 132 -50.47 20.88 20.23
C HIS A 132 -49.46 19.74 20.06
N THR A 133 -49.50 18.75 20.94
CA THR A 133 -48.63 17.57 20.85
C THR A 133 -49.44 16.38 20.33
N SER A 134 -48.90 15.67 19.33
CA SER A 134 -49.52 14.48 18.74
C SER A 134 -48.55 13.30 18.79
N ALA A 135 -49.08 12.11 19.04
CA ALA A 135 -48.33 10.86 19.05
C ALA A 135 -48.73 9.99 17.83
N PHE A 136 -47.74 9.33 17.24
CA PHE A 136 -47.89 8.51 16.04
C PHE A 136 -47.29 7.13 16.28
N GLN A 137 -48.11 6.08 16.29
CA GLN A 137 -47.67 4.70 16.41
C GLN A 137 -46.90 4.29 15.16
N ILE A 138 -45.74 3.64 15.31
CA ILE A 138 -45.06 3.01 14.19
C ILE A 138 -45.79 1.72 13.83
N ARG A 139 -46.11 1.58 12.55
CA ARG A 139 -46.60 0.35 11.95
C ARG A 139 -45.46 -0.63 11.70
N ALA A 140 -45.15 -1.49 12.67
CA ALA A 140 -44.03 -2.43 12.55
C ALA A 140 -44.12 -3.34 11.31
N ASP A 141 -45.33 -3.67 10.85
CA ASP A 141 -45.60 -4.46 9.64
C ASP A 141 -45.22 -3.77 8.33
N ARG A 142 -45.18 -2.43 8.32
CA ARG A 142 -44.93 -1.60 7.13
C ARG A 142 -43.79 -0.60 7.29
N TYR A 143 -43.15 -0.50 8.46
CA TYR A 143 -42.17 0.55 8.73
C TYR A 143 -41.03 0.57 7.70
N HIS A 144 -40.66 -0.60 7.21
CA HIS A 144 -39.62 -0.82 6.22
C HIS A 144 -40.02 -0.45 4.77
N ASP A 145 -41.31 -0.22 4.48
CA ASP A 145 -41.79 0.26 3.16
C ASP A 145 -41.14 1.57 2.73
N ARG A 146 -40.69 2.40 3.69
CA ARG A 146 -39.96 3.65 3.42
C ARG A 146 -38.63 3.44 2.70
N PHE A 147 -38.14 2.21 2.60
CA PHE A 147 -36.97 1.83 1.80
C PHE A 147 -37.33 1.12 0.48
N ALA A 148 -38.61 0.97 0.14
CA ALA A 148 -39.03 0.17 -1.04
C ALA A 148 -38.46 0.70 -2.36
N ALA A 149 -38.34 2.02 -2.52
CA ALA A 149 -37.76 2.62 -3.72
C ALA A 149 -36.27 2.30 -3.86
N VAL A 150 -35.47 2.51 -2.80
CA VAL A 150 -34.03 2.19 -2.81
C VAL A 150 -33.78 0.68 -2.89
N GLN A 151 -34.58 -0.16 -2.24
CA GLN A 151 -34.50 -1.62 -2.39
C GLN A 151 -34.78 -2.06 -3.83
N THR A 152 -35.78 -1.48 -4.48
CA THR A 152 -36.10 -1.76 -5.89
C THR A 152 -34.93 -1.37 -6.79
N PHE A 153 -34.36 -0.19 -6.58
CA PHE A 153 -33.16 0.27 -7.29
C PHE A 153 -31.95 -0.66 -7.11
N LEU A 154 -31.62 -1.05 -5.87
CA LEU A 154 -30.49 -1.95 -5.59
C LEU A 154 -30.70 -3.31 -6.27
N THR A 155 -31.94 -3.82 -6.25
CA THR A 155 -32.32 -5.09 -6.88
C THR A 155 -32.16 -5.04 -8.41
N ASP A 156 -32.65 -3.97 -9.06
CA ASP A 156 -32.51 -3.73 -10.50
C ASP A 156 -31.06 -3.43 -10.92
N TYR A 157 -30.33 -2.64 -10.12
CA TYR A 157 -28.94 -2.31 -10.40
C TYR A 157 -28.04 -3.55 -10.37
N TYR A 158 -28.07 -4.32 -9.28
CA TYR A 158 -27.25 -5.51 -9.13
C TYR A 158 -27.73 -6.70 -9.97
N ALA A 159 -29.00 -6.70 -10.43
CA ALA A 159 -29.55 -7.70 -11.35
C ALA A 159 -29.26 -9.16 -10.96
N GLY A 160 -29.30 -9.47 -9.66
CA GLY A 160 -29.03 -10.80 -9.11
C GLY A 160 -27.54 -11.20 -9.01
N GLN A 161 -26.58 -10.30 -9.26
CA GLN A 161 -25.15 -10.61 -9.18
C GLN A 161 -24.62 -10.80 -7.75
N LEU A 162 -25.30 -10.27 -6.72
CA LEU A 162 -24.90 -10.44 -5.31
C LEU A 162 -25.35 -11.80 -4.75
N VAL A 163 -24.81 -12.88 -5.30
CA VAL A 163 -24.98 -14.26 -4.80
C VAL A 163 -23.80 -14.67 -3.90
N PRO A 164 -23.96 -15.66 -3.00
CA PRO A 164 -22.88 -16.14 -2.11
C PRO A 164 -21.56 -16.39 -2.85
N PRO A 165 -20.42 -15.87 -2.35
CA PRO A 165 -20.20 -15.31 -1.02
C PRO A 165 -20.67 -13.85 -0.83
N HIS A 166 -21.11 -13.16 -1.88
CA HIS A 166 -21.78 -11.85 -1.76
C HIS A 166 -23.19 -12.01 -1.16
N ARG A 167 -23.79 -10.91 -0.72
CA ARG A 167 -25.17 -10.87 -0.20
C ARG A 167 -25.78 -9.48 -0.44
N PRO A 168 -27.03 -9.36 -0.94
CA PRO A 168 -27.68 -8.07 -1.15
C PRO A 168 -28.32 -7.54 0.14
N PHE A 169 -28.68 -6.26 0.13
CA PHE A 169 -29.63 -5.70 1.08
C PHE A 169 -31.03 -6.32 0.96
N ALA A 170 -31.75 -6.37 2.08
CA ALA A 170 -33.18 -6.68 2.16
C ALA A 170 -33.89 -5.68 3.08
N LEU A 171 -33.79 -4.39 2.77
CA LEU A 171 -34.25 -3.25 3.59
C LEU A 171 -35.75 -3.27 3.89
N VAL A 172 -36.54 -3.98 3.08
CA VAL A 172 -37.98 -4.16 3.22
C VAL A 172 -38.39 -5.37 4.08
N ASP A 173 -37.43 -6.13 4.62
CA ASP A 173 -37.72 -7.25 5.53
C ASP A 173 -38.24 -6.69 6.87
N PRO A 174 -39.48 -7.01 7.30
CA PRO A 174 -40.06 -6.47 8.54
C PRO A 174 -39.35 -6.96 9.81
N ARG A 175 -38.39 -7.88 9.70
CA ARG A 175 -37.50 -8.26 10.82
C ARG A 175 -36.36 -7.26 11.05
N GLY A 176 -36.10 -6.35 10.10
CA GLY A 176 -35.10 -5.29 10.18
C GLY A 176 -33.65 -5.77 10.23
N GLY A 177 -33.21 -6.28 11.39
CA GLY A 177 -31.82 -6.65 11.65
C GLY A 177 -31.20 -7.61 10.64
N THR A 178 -32.00 -8.55 10.11
CA THR A 178 -31.56 -9.50 9.08
C THR A 178 -31.45 -8.91 7.68
N GLY A 179 -31.97 -7.71 7.44
CA GLY A 179 -32.10 -7.07 6.13
C GLY A 179 -31.23 -5.82 5.93
N ASP A 180 -30.89 -5.12 7.02
CA ASP A 180 -30.23 -3.79 7.05
C ASP A 180 -28.71 -3.79 6.79
N TRP A 181 -28.19 -4.81 6.11
CA TRP A 181 -26.80 -4.91 5.66
C TRP A 181 -26.66 -5.58 4.28
N GLN A 182 -25.49 -5.46 3.65
CA GLN A 182 -25.08 -6.22 2.46
C GLN A 182 -23.58 -6.59 2.52
N ALA A 183 -23.14 -7.54 1.70
CA ALA A 183 -21.74 -7.97 1.67
C ALA A 183 -21.20 -8.18 0.25
N HIS A 184 -19.99 -7.68 0.02
CA HIS A 184 -19.20 -7.86 -1.18
C HIS A 184 -17.88 -8.52 -0.78
N VAL A 185 -17.82 -9.85 -0.90
CA VAL A 185 -16.73 -10.67 -0.36
C VAL A 185 -15.87 -11.20 -1.51
N PHE A 186 -14.55 -10.99 -1.42
CA PHE A 186 -13.56 -11.35 -2.44
C PHE A 186 -12.46 -12.21 -1.79
N PRO A 187 -12.66 -13.54 -1.69
CA PRO A 187 -11.71 -14.43 -1.03
C PRO A 187 -10.32 -14.41 -1.65
N GLU A 188 -10.24 -14.24 -2.97
CA GLU A 188 -8.99 -14.17 -3.74
C GLU A 188 -8.17 -12.89 -3.43
N LEU A 189 -8.83 -11.87 -2.89
CA LEU A 189 -8.19 -10.63 -2.43
C LEU A 189 -8.03 -10.58 -0.90
N HIS A 190 -8.58 -11.56 -0.17
CA HIS A 190 -8.75 -11.55 1.29
C HIS A 190 -9.42 -10.27 1.80
N VAL A 191 -10.50 -9.83 1.14
CA VAL A 191 -11.19 -8.56 1.44
C VAL A 191 -12.70 -8.77 1.47
N ALA A 192 -13.37 -8.10 2.42
CA ALA A 192 -14.82 -8.01 2.47
C ALA A 192 -15.25 -6.55 2.66
N LEU A 193 -16.11 -6.04 1.77
CA LEU A 193 -16.77 -4.75 1.92
C LEU A 193 -18.21 -4.98 2.38
N LEU A 194 -18.58 -4.39 3.51
CA LEU A 194 -19.84 -4.59 4.22
C LEU A 194 -20.61 -3.26 4.22
N GLY A 195 -21.76 -3.23 3.57
CA GLY A 195 -22.64 -2.06 3.56
C GLY A 195 -23.66 -2.15 4.70
N PHE A 196 -23.91 -1.04 5.39
CA PHE A 196 -24.85 -0.97 6.51
C PHE A 196 -25.87 0.16 6.30
N ASN A 197 -27.14 -0.11 6.61
CA ASN A 197 -28.18 0.91 6.64
C ASN A 197 -28.06 1.73 7.93
N SER A 198 -27.42 2.91 7.84
CA SER A 198 -27.39 3.87 8.96
C SER A 198 -28.70 4.64 9.17
N CYS A 199 -29.72 4.37 8.35
CA CYS A 199 -31.04 4.99 8.41
C CYS A 199 -32.08 4.11 9.14
N TYR A 200 -31.65 3.04 9.85
CA TYR A 200 -32.53 1.97 10.37
C TYR A 200 -33.77 2.47 11.13
N ARG A 201 -33.68 3.58 11.90
CA ARG A 201 -34.82 4.23 12.56
C ARG A 201 -35.17 5.63 12.04
N ASN A 202 -34.47 6.10 11.01
CA ASN A 202 -34.66 7.40 10.39
C ASN A 202 -36.05 7.49 9.75
N ASP A 203 -36.84 8.49 10.13
CA ASP A 203 -38.23 8.70 9.68
C ASP A 203 -38.69 10.16 9.86
N ARG A 204 -39.84 10.52 9.29
CA ARG A 204 -40.41 11.89 9.23
C ARG A 204 -40.64 12.61 10.57
N TYR A 205 -40.46 11.94 11.70
CA TYR A 205 -40.53 12.51 13.03
C TYR A 205 -39.21 12.40 13.80
N TRP A 206 -38.31 11.49 13.41
CA TRP A 206 -36.96 11.36 13.97
C TRP A 206 -35.89 11.22 12.88
N HIS A 207 -35.19 12.32 12.62
CA HIS A 207 -34.07 12.42 11.68
C HIS A 207 -32.74 11.99 12.33
N GLY A 208 -32.74 10.90 13.09
CA GLY A 208 -31.53 10.36 13.69
C GLY A 208 -30.93 9.22 12.90
N ALA A 209 -29.68 8.87 13.22
CA ALA A 209 -28.96 7.79 12.58
C ALA A 209 -28.70 6.62 13.54
N GLN A 210 -28.87 5.40 13.05
CA GLN A 210 -28.58 4.17 13.79
C GLN A 210 -28.33 3.04 12.81
N ILE A 211 -27.42 2.12 13.14
CA ILE A 211 -27.25 0.82 12.47
C ILE A 211 -27.81 -0.25 13.42
N HIS A 212 -28.51 -1.24 12.88
CA HIS A 212 -29.02 -2.36 13.67
C HIS A 212 -27.88 -3.27 14.18
N GLU A 213 -27.90 -3.66 15.45
CA GLU A 213 -26.82 -4.46 16.06
C GLU A 213 -26.72 -5.87 15.46
N ASP A 214 -27.85 -6.55 15.26
CA ASP A 214 -27.91 -7.82 14.52
C ASP A 214 -27.30 -7.72 13.12
N ALA A 215 -27.49 -6.61 12.40
CA ALA A 215 -26.91 -6.42 11.07
C ALA A 215 -25.37 -6.39 11.11
N ILE A 216 -24.77 -5.81 12.16
CA ILE A 216 -23.32 -5.83 12.40
C ILE A 216 -22.85 -7.25 12.74
N THR A 217 -23.62 -7.95 13.57
CA THR A 217 -23.31 -9.33 14.03
C THR A 217 -23.41 -10.34 12.90
N GLU A 218 -24.48 -10.32 12.11
CA GLU A 218 -24.65 -11.19 10.94
C GLU A 218 -23.59 -10.92 9.86
N ALA A 219 -23.26 -9.64 9.61
CA ALA A 219 -22.23 -9.27 8.65
C ALA A 219 -20.85 -9.83 9.03
N ARG A 220 -20.51 -9.77 10.32
CA ARG A 220 -19.32 -10.42 10.89
C ARG A 220 -19.36 -11.93 10.68
N ASP A 221 -20.43 -12.58 11.13
CA ASP A 221 -20.55 -14.04 11.09
C ASP A 221 -20.55 -14.57 9.65
N HIS A 222 -21.05 -13.79 8.70
CA HIS A 222 -20.99 -14.09 7.28
C HIS A 222 -19.57 -14.07 6.72
N VAL A 223 -18.75 -13.10 7.13
CA VAL A 223 -17.32 -13.09 6.77
C VAL A 223 -16.57 -14.22 7.50
N ASP A 224 -16.82 -14.46 8.79
CA ASP A 224 -16.20 -15.55 9.56
C ASP A 224 -16.50 -16.96 8.97
N ARG A 225 -17.67 -17.15 8.32
CA ARG A 225 -18.02 -18.38 7.60
C ARG A 225 -17.22 -18.59 6.30
N VAL A 226 -16.76 -17.52 5.66
CA VAL A 226 -15.97 -17.58 4.41
C VAL A 226 -14.47 -17.53 4.70
N ASP A 227 -14.07 -16.80 5.72
CA ASP A 227 -12.69 -16.61 6.17
C ASP A 227 -12.43 -17.32 7.51
N HIS A 228 -12.23 -18.63 7.44
CA HIS A 228 -11.80 -19.43 8.61
C HIS A 228 -10.45 -18.99 9.19
N SER A 229 -9.64 -18.24 8.42
CA SER A 229 -8.32 -17.78 8.84
C SER A 229 -8.37 -16.46 9.63
N ARG A 230 -9.50 -15.74 9.59
CA ARG A 230 -9.72 -14.41 10.19
C ARG A 230 -8.71 -13.34 9.75
N ASN A 231 -8.15 -13.48 8.55
CA ASN A 231 -7.18 -12.57 7.96
C ASN A 231 -7.79 -11.59 6.93
N PHE A 232 -9.10 -11.63 6.67
CA PHE A 232 -9.74 -10.73 5.72
C PHE A 232 -9.75 -9.29 6.22
N LEU A 233 -9.36 -8.37 5.35
CA LEU A 233 -9.56 -6.94 5.55
C LEU A 233 -11.05 -6.61 5.41
N ARG A 234 -11.68 -6.30 6.54
CA ARG A 234 -13.10 -5.89 6.63
C ARG A 234 -13.20 -4.38 6.51
N ILE A 235 -13.94 -3.95 5.49
CA ILE A 235 -14.22 -2.55 5.16
C ILE A 235 -15.72 -2.33 5.39
N GLY A 236 -16.10 -1.39 6.23
CA GLY A 236 -17.49 -0.98 6.44
C GLY A 236 -17.85 0.23 5.59
N VAL A 237 -19.09 0.28 5.11
CA VAL A 237 -19.66 1.40 4.36
C VAL A 237 -21.01 1.75 4.95
N TRP A 238 -21.26 3.03 5.24
CA TRP A 238 -22.55 3.55 5.71
C TRP A 238 -22.67 5.04 5.32
N HIS A 239 -23.76 5.73 5.68
CA HIS A 239 -23.94 7.14 5.32
C HIS A 239 -23.53 8.10 6.45
N HIS A 240 -24.20 8.07 7.59
CA HIS A 240 -24.06 9.12 8.61
C HIS A 240 -22.70 9.09 9.35
N GLY A 241 -22.13 10.28 9.60
CA GLY A 241 -20.91 10.44 10.39
C GLY A 241 -21.14 10.46 11.90
N LEU A 242 -20.11 10.84 12.66
CA LEU A 242 -20.16 11.02 14.12
C LEU A 242 -20.51 12.46 14.55
N GLU A 243 -20.65 13.37 13.58
CA GLU A 243 -20.93 14.79 13.81
C GLU A 243 -22.19 15.19 13.04
N SER A 244 -22.94 16.13 13.60
CA SER A 244 -24.23 16.59 13.08
C SER A 244 -24.34 18.11 13.16
N HIS A 245 -25.08 18.72 12.23
CA HIS A 245 -25.32 20.16 12.27
C HIS A 245 -26.29 20.54 13.41
N ARG A 246 -26.02 21.64 14.11
CA ARG A 246 -26.89 22.24 15.16
C ARG A 246 -27.36 21.26 16.25
N SER A 247 -26.51 20.33 16.68
CA SER A 247 -26.83 19.35 17.73
C SER A 247 -28.03 18.43 17.44
N ARG A 248 -28.37 18.22 16.16
CA ARG A 248 -29.40 17.25 15.74
C ARG A 248 -28.95 15.80 16.05
N PRO A 249 -29.89 14.83 16.18
CA PRO A 249 -29.57 13.40 16.35
C PRO A 249 -29.01 12.74 15.07
N ASP A 250 -28.80 13.51 14.01
CA ASP A 250 -28.39 13.14 12.66
C ASP A 250 -26.90 12.72 12.58
N ARG A 251 -26.53 11.72 13.39
CA ARG A 251 -25.17 11.18 13.54
C ARG A 251 -25.21 9.80 14.21
N LEU A 252 -24.26 8.94 13.89
CA LEU A 252 -24.09 7.66 14.59
C LEU A 252 -23.62 7.86 16.03
N THR A 253 -24.02 6.93 16.90
CA THR A 253 -23.54 6.87 18.29
C THR A 253 -22.14 6.25 18.37
N PHE A 254 -21.43 6.57 19.45
CA PHE A 254 -20.15 5.92 19.77
C PHE A 254 -20.31 4.42 20.04
N GLU A 255 -21.48 3.99 20.49
CA GLU A 255 -21.86 2.58 20.68
C GLU A 255 -21.92 1.83 19.35
N ASN A 256 -22.62 2.38 18.34
CA ASN A 256 -22.62 1.80 16.98
C ASN A 256 -21.20 1.73 16.40
N LEU A 257 -20.37 2.76 16.59
CA LEU A 257 -18.98 2.73 16.14
C LEU A 257 -18.18 1.63 16.86
N THR A 258 -18.37 1.47 18.17
CA THR A 258 -17.70 0.43 18.96
C THR A 258 -18.10 -0.97 18.50
N ALA A 259 -19.37 -1.20 18.19
CA ALA A 259 -19.85 -2.46 17.60
C ALA A 259 -19.20 -2.74 16.22
N LEU A 260 -19.09 -1.74 15.35
CA LEU A 260 -18.40 -1.87 14.06
C LEU A 260 -16.93 -2.24 14.22
N VAL A 261 -16.19 -1.54 15.10
CA VAL A 261 -14.76 -1.82 15.36
C VAL A 261 -14.57 -3.21 15.99
N THR A 262 -15.40 -3.60 16.96
CA THR A 262 -15.29 -4.91 17.64
C THR A 262 -15.75 -6.10 16.78
N SER A 263 -16.52 -5.86 15.71
CA SER A 263 -16.84 -6.87 14.69
C SER A 263 -15.68 -7.15 13.72
N GLY A 264 -14.58 -6.40 13.84
CA GLY A 264 -13.34 -6.57 13.10
C GLY A 264 -13.20 -5.64 11.90
N ILE A 265 -14.08 -4.65 11.72
CA ILE A 265 -13.94 -3.64 10.66
C ILE A 265 -12.71 -2.77 10.95
N LYS A 266 -11.83 -2.65 9.96
CA LYS A 266 -10.56 -1.90 10.05
C LYS A 266 -10.59 -0.58 9.26
N VAL A 267 -11.46 -0.46 8.26
CA VAL A 267 -11.67 0.79 7.51
C VAL A 267 -13.18 1.04 7.39
N GLY A 268 -13.65 2.21 7.81
CA GLY A 268 -15.01 2.69 7.57
C GLY A 268 -15.03 3.77 6.50
N PHE A 269 -16.03 3.76 5.62
CA PHE A 269 -16.31 4.81 4.64
C PHE A 269 -17.69 5.41 4.91
N HIS A 270 -17.77 6.74 4.99
CA HIS A 270 -19.05 7.43 5.20
C HIS A 270 -19.19 8.79 4.48
N GLY A 271 -20.45 9.23 4.37
CA GLY A 271 -20.90 10.48 3.77
C GLY A 271 -21.35 11.51 4.80
N HIS A 272 -22.33 12.35 4.45
CA HIS A 272 -22.98 13.28 5.37
C HIS A 272 -21.97 14.26 6.04
N VAL A 273 -20.97 14.72 5.29
CA VAL A 273 -19.86 15.51 5.83
C VAL A 273 -20.12 17.01 5.71
N HIS A 274 -20.53 17.62 6.81
CA HIS A 274 -20.77 19.07 6.92
C HIS A 274 -19.47 19.89 7.09
N LYS A 275 -18.38 19.50 6.41
CA LYS A 275 -17.06 20.14 6.53
C LYS A 275 -16.38 20.30 5.17
N THR A 276 -15.48 21.28 5.09
CA THR A 276 -14.77 21.71 3.88
C THR A 276 -13.74 20.71 3.33
N HIS A 277 -13.68 19.49 3.88
CA HIS A 277 -12.75 18.43 3.49
C HIS A 277 -13.17 17.07 4.05
N ALA A 278 -12.89 16.02 3.28
CA ALA A 278 -12.80 14.63 3.71
C ALA A 278 -11.92 14.49 4.97
N GLN A 279 -12.45 13.83 6.00
CA GLN A 279 -11.74 13.61 7.26
C GLN A 279 -11.24 12.16 7.37
N LEU A 280 -10.11 12.02 8.05
CA LEU A 280 -9.48 10.74 8.35
C LEU A 280 -9.28 10.71 9.87
N HIS A 281 -10.02 9.86 10.55
CA HIS A 281 -10.02 9.78 12.00
C HIS A 281 -9.58 8.40 12.48
N ARG A 282 -8.90 8.38 13.63
CA ARG A 282 -8.50 7.18 14.38
C ARG A 282 -9.29 7.15 15.68
N PHE A 283 -10.00 6.05 15.94
CA PHE A 283 -10.94 5.92 17.06
C PHE A 283 -10.76 4.60 17.79
N ILE A 284 -10.78 4.65 19.13
CA ILE A 284 -10.84 3.53 20.10
C ILE A 284 -9.63 2.59 20.07
N THR A 285 -9.27 2.09 18.90
CA THR A 285 -8.08 1.29 18.61
C THR A 285 -7.18 2.05 17.63
N ASN A 286 -5.93 1.62 17.51
CA ASN A 286 -4.98 2.23 16.57
C ASN A 286 -5.12 1.66 15.15
N ASP A 287 -6.04 0.71 14.96
CA ASP A 287 -6.15 -0.13 13.78
C ASP A 287 -7.45 0.12 12.99
N PHE A 288 -8.21 1.14 13.37
CA PHE A 288 -9.43 1.54 12.69
C PHE A 288 -9.27 2.93 12.05
N ALA A 289 -9.47 2.98 10.72
CA ALA A 289 -9.51 4.20 9.93
C ALA A 289 -10.97 4.56 9.60
N LEU A 290 -11.42 5.77 9.93
CA LEU A 290 -12.66 6.30 9.37
C LEU A 290 -12.33 7.31 8.27
N VAL A 291 -12.67 6.96 7.02
CA VAL A 291 -12.63 7.85 5.86
C VAL A 291 -14.00 8.47 5.65
N SER A 292 -14.05 9.79 5.56
CA SER A 292 -15.25 10.51 5.14
C SER A 292 -15.01 11.22 3.80
N THR A 293 -16.03 11.34 2.97
CA THR A 293 -16.00 12.27 1.81
C THR A 293 -17.24 13.14 1.87
N GLY A 294 -17.09 14.40 1.48
CA GLY A 294 -18.24 15.27 1.26
C GLY A 294 -18.90 15.03 -0.11
N THR A 295 -19.88 15.88 -0.39
CA THR A 295 -20.78 15.75 -1.54
C THR A 295 -20.14 15.98 -2.90
N LEU A 296 -20.50 15.11 -3.85
CA LEU A 296 -20.20 15.31 -5.27
C LEU A 296 -21.15 16.32 -5.94
N GLY A 297 -22.40 16.45 -5.45
CA GLY A 297 -23.50 17.04 -6.22
C GLY A 297 -24.41 18.08 -5.54
N ALA A 298 -24.42 18.20 -4.21
CA ALA A 298 -25.33 19.12 -3.52
C ALA A 298 -25.12 20.59 -3.92
N ALA A 299 -26.20 21.38 -3.86
CA ALA A 299 -26.15 22.81 -4.14
C ALA A 299 -25.41 23.60 -3.04
N SER A 300 -25.15 24.87 -3.29
CA SER A 300 -24.60 25.81 -2.30
C SER A 300 -25.52 26.03 -1.10
N GLU A 301 -26.83 25.82 -1.25
CA GLU A 301 -27.84 26.03 -0.20
C GLU A 301 -27.98 24.83 0.75
N ASP A 302 -27.74 23.61 0.24
CA ASP A 302 -27.74 22.37 1.01
C ASP A 302 -26.36 22.06 1.65
N ARG A 303 -25.33 22.88 1.36
CA ARG A 303 -23.99 22.76 1.93
C ARG A 303 -23.75 23.81 3.03
N PRO A 304 -22.97 23.50 4.07
CA PRO A 304 -22.42 24.53 4.94
C PRO A 304 -21.56 25.53 4.13
N ASP A 305 -21.55 26.79 4.56
CA ASP A 305 -20.79 27.85 3.91
C ASP A 305 -19.32 27.43 3.68
N ALA A 306 -18.83 27.72 2.46
CA ALA A 306 -17.47 27.40 1.98
C ALA A 306 -17.10 25.89 1.82
N VAL A 307 -18.04 24.95 1.86
CA VAL A 307 -17.77 23.54 1.51
C VAL A 307 -17.80 23.32 0.00
N ALA A 308 -16.65 22.99 -0.61
CA ALA A 308 -16.54 22.62 -2.02
C ALA A 308 -17.21 21.26 -2.33
N ASN A 309 -17.58 21.01 -3.60
CA ASN A 309 -17.95 19.65 -4.01
C ASN A 309 -16.67 18.81 -4.07
N GLN A 310 -16.72 17.57 -3.61
CA GLN A 310 -15.55 16.72 -3.46
C GLN A 310 -15.84 15.24 -3.71
N PHE A 311 -14.80 14.51 -4.08
CA PHE A 311 -14.73 13.05 -3.99
C PHE A 311 -13.35 12.67 -3.46
N SER A 312 -13.15 11.42 -3.05
CA SER A 312 -11.82 10.95 -2.64
C SER A 312 -11.39 9.68 -3.36
N ILE A 313 -10.09 9.55 -3.55
CA ILE A 313 -9.42 8.34 -4.00
C ILE A 313 -8.64 7.79 -2.81
N VAL A 314 -8.90 6.53 -2.46
CA VAL A 314 -8.25 5.86 -1.34
C VAL A 314 -7.34 4.76 -1.83
N ASP A 315 -6.04 4.93 -1.64
CA ASP A 315 -5.04 3.88 -1.85
C ASP A 315 -4.84 3.12 -0.53
N LEU A 316 -5.40 1.91 -0.49
CA LEU A 316 -5.41 1.00 0.64
C LEU A 316 -4.41 -0.14 0.43
N HIS A 317 -3.44 -0.24 1.32
CA HIS A 317 -2.38 -1.26 1.37
C HIS A 317 -2.41 -1.97 2.72
N ARG A 318 -1.68 -3.08 2.86
CA ARG A 318 -1.69 -3.89 4.09
C ARG A 318 -1.48 -3.06 5.36
N ASN A 319 -0.53 -2.13 5.41
CA ASN A 319 -0.25 -1.38 6.65
C ASN A 319 -0.43 0.15 6.50
N ARG A 320 -1.19 0.60 5.48
CA ARG A 320 -1.28 2.02 5.11
C ARG A 320 -2.53 2.34 4.30
N LEU A 321 -3.18 3.45 4.63
CA LEU A 321 -4.26 4.07 3.86
C LEU A 321 -3.84 5.49 3.52
N ARG A 322 -3.88 5.83 2.23
CA ARG A 322 -3.75 7.21 1.74
C ARG A 322 -5.11 7.67 1.20
N VAL A 323 -5.57 8.83 1.64
CA VAL A 323 -6.70 9.55 1.05
C VAL A 323 -6.16 10.72 0.24
N GLU A 324 -6.50 10.77 -1.04
CA GLU A 324 -6.33 11.94 -1.90
C GLU A 324 -7.70 12.54 -2.21
N VAL A 325 -7.89 13.81 -1.85
CA VAL A 325 -9.17 14.52 -1.94
C VAL A 325 -9.15 15.41 -3.17
N TYR A 326 -10.19 15.28 -3.99
CA TYR A 326 -10.39 16.09 -5.18
C TYR A 326 -11.53 17.06 -4.92
N GLU A 327 -11.27 18.36 -5.07
CA GLU A 327 -12.23 19.41 -4.74
C GLU A 327 -12.52 20.29 -5.98
N SER A 328 -13.76 20.79 -6.07
CA SER A 328 -14.19 21.75 -7.09
C SER A 328 -14.85 22.96 -6.44
N GLU A 329 -14.21 24.12 -6.56
CA GLU A 329 -14.78 25.42 -6.17
C GLU A 329 -15.72 25.94 -7.28
N GLY A 330 -16.99 26.17 -6.93
CA GLY A 330 -17.99 26.71 -7.84
C GLY A 330 -18.32 25.77 -9.01
N LEU A 331 -17.88 26.14 -10.22
CA LEU A 331 -18.14 25.41 -11.47
C LEU A 331 -16.85 24.89 -12.16
N GLY A 332 -15.71 24.93 -11.46
CA GLY A 332 -14.41 24.51 -12.00
C GLY A 332 -14.24 23.01 -12.22
N ALA A 333 -13.08 22.62 -12.77
CA ALA A 333 -12.65 21.22 -12.78
C ALA A 333 -12.22 20.78 -11.38
N TYR A 334 -12.32 19.49 -11.08
CA TYR A 334 -11.83 18.94 -9.82
C TYR A 334 -10.29 18.83 -9.86
N THR A 335 -9.62 19.30 -8.81
CA THR A 335 -8.16 19.19 -8.66
C THR A 335 -7.77 18.54 -7.35
N ALA A 336 -6.66 17.80 -7.36
CA ALA A 336 -6.04 17.31 -6.14
C ALA A 336 -5.32 18.47 -5.44
N ARG A 337 -5.61 18.65 -4.15
CA ARG A 337 -4.93 19.61 -3.27
C ARG A 337 -3.71 18.91 -2.65
N GLU A 338 -2.49 19.25 -3.07
CA GLU A 338 -1.24 18.64 -2.57
C GLU A 338 -1.14 18.73 -1.03
N ASP A 339 -1.62 19.83 -0.44
CA ASP A 339 -1.67 20.10 1.00
C ASP A 339 -2.67 19.23 1.78
N ARG A 340 -3.50 18.43 1.09
CA ARG A 340 -4.58 17.63 1.70
C ARG A 340 -4.45 16.12 1.52
N ARG A 341 -3.30 15.62 1.05
CA ARG A 341 -2.99 14.19 1.09
C ARG A 341 -2.91 13.72 2.55
N ARG A 342 -3.86 12.89 2.99
CA ARG A 342 -3.89 12.36 4.35
C ARG A 342 -3.42 10.92 4.37
N PHE A 343 -2.42 10.64 5.21
CA PHE A 343 -1.85 9.32 5.41
C PHE A 343 -2.26 8.79 6.78
N MET A 344 -2.73 7.55 6.84
CA MET A 344 -2.83 6.78 8.07
C MET A 344 -2.02 5.50 7.96
N TYR A 345 -1.26 5.23 9.02
CA TYR A 345 -0.55 3.97 9.22
C TYR A 345 -1.28 3.18 10.32
N PHE A 346 -1.54 1.91 10.06
CA PHE A 346 -2.15 0.94 10.96
C PHE A 346 -1.58 -0.43 10.58
N ASP A 347 -1.36 -1.32 11.55
CA ASP A 347 -0.94 -2.70 11.25
C ASP A 347 -2.18 -3.56 11.00
N LEU A 348 -2.31 -4.17 9.82
CA LEU A 348 -3.25 -5.27 9.62
C LEU A 348 -2.64 -6.63 10.04
N ASP A 349 -1.32 -6.76 10.01
CA ASP A 349 -0.60 -7.91 10.56
C ASP A 349 -0.46 -7.73 12.09
N VAL A 350 -1.50 -8.14 12.85
CA VAL A 350 -1.57 -8.01 14.31
C VAL A 350 -0.60 -8.98 15.02
N GLU A 351 0.68 -8.59 15.12
CA GLU A 351 1.68 -9.28 15.96
C GLU A 351 2.47 -8.36 16.89
N ARG A 352 2.25 -7.04 16.85
CA ARG A 352 2.91 -6.09 17.76
C ARG A 352 1.91 -5.21 18.51
N PRO A 353 2.01 -5.10 19.85
CA PRO A 353 1.27 -4.08 20.59
C PRO A 353 1.75 -2.68 20.15
N PRO A 354 0.84 -1.77 19.81
CA PRO A 354 1.21 -0.46 19.27
C PRO A 354 1.77 0.47 20.35
N ASP A 355 2.97 0.99 20.10
CA ASP A 355 3.62 2.01 20.93
C ASP A 355 3.15 3.40 20.50
N ILE A 356 2.33 4.02 21.34
CA ILE A 356 1.64 5.30 21.08
C ILE A 356 2.62 6.49 21.11
N SER A 357 3.86 6.29 21.58
CA SER A 357 4.88 7.35 21.67
C SER A 357 5.64 7.63 20.37
N LYS A 358 5.44 6.83 19.32
CA LYS A 358 6.24 6.92 18.09
C LYS A 358 5.72 8.00 17.12
N PRO A 359 6.61 8.86 16.58
CA PRO A 359 6.24 9.91 15.62
C PRO A 359 5.80 9.33 14.27
N LEU A 360 5.31 10.20 13.40
CA LEU A 360 5.08 9.93 11.98
C LEU A 360 6.34 9.32 11.35
N ARG A 361 6.16 8.26 10.53
CA ARG A 361 7.24 7.67 9.75
C ARG A 361 7.53 8.50 8.51
N SER A 362 8.78 8.52 8.09
CA SER A 362 9.18 9.09 6.81
C SER A 362 8.58 8.31 5.64
N TRP A 363 8.26 9.02 4.56
CA TRP A 363 7.58 8.49 3.37
C TRP A 363 8.19 9.02 2.08
N ALA A 364 8.13 8.26 0.97
CA ALA A 364 8.48 8.76 -0.36
C ALA A 364 7.51 8.29 -1.47
N SER A 365 7.36 9.07 -2.54
CA SER A 365 6.53 8.66 -3.69
C SER A 365 7.20 7.56 -4.51
N HIS A 366 8.51 7.64 -4.75
CA HIS A 366 9.24 6.61 -5.49
C HIS A 366 10.66 6.44 -4.96
N VAL A 367 11.05 5.21 -4.62
CA VAL A 367 12.44 4.82 -4.40
C VAL A 367 12.93 3.99 -5.58
N THR A 368 13.99 4.42 -6.25
CA THR A 368 14.70 3.63 -7.27
C THR A 368 16.08 3.25 -6.77
N ARG A 369 16.44 1.96 -6.87
CA ARG A 369 17.79 1.46 -6.57
C ARG A 369 18.37 0.71 -7.76
N ARG A 370 19.31 1.35 -8.44
CA ARG A 370 19.99 0.82 -9.64
C ARG A 370 21.34 0.25 -9.24
N ALA A 371 21.54 -1.04 -9.47
CA ALA A 371 22.85 -1.66 -9.45
C ALA A 371 23.43 -1.65 -10.87
N THR A 372 24.48 -0.87 -11.10
CA THR A 372 25.31 -0.96 -12.31
C THR A 372 26.55 -1.76 -11.95
N LEU A 373 26.59 -3.00 -12.42
CA LEU A 373 27.70 -3.92 -12.23
C LEU A 373 28.64 -3.84 -13.43
N ASP A 374 29.90 -3.53 -13.14
CA ASP A 374 31.01 -3.75 -14.06
C ASP A 374 31.39 -5.25 -13.98
N PRO A 375 31.21 -6.02 -15.08
CA PRO A 375 31.49 -7.46 -15.09
C PRO A 375 32.99 -7.77 -15.17
N GLU A 376 33.83 -6.79 -15.56
CA GLU A 376 35.27 -6.90 -15.47
C GLU A 376 35.63 -6.75 -13.97
N THR A 377 35.56 -5.55 -13.42
CA THR A 377 36.10 -5.33 -12.06
C THR A 377 35.33 -6.04 -10.94
N GLY A 378 34.14 -6.58 -11.20
CA GLY A 378 33.24 -7.16 -10.21
C GLY A 378 32.69 -6.13 -9.21
N ILE A 379 32.88 -4.83 -9.52
CA ILE A 379 32.42 -3.70 -8.69
C ILE A 379 31.04 -3.29 -9.16
N ALA A 380 30.09 -3.23 -8.23
CA ALA A 380 28.80 -2.64 -8.47
C ALA A 380 28.75 -1.20 -7.94
N LYS A 381 28.37 -0.25 -8.79
CA LYS A 381 27.89 1.07 -8.37
C LYS A 381 26.39 0.97 -8.09
N ILE A 382 25.98 1.30 -6.87
CA ILE A 382 24.58 1.38 -6.48
C ILE A 382 24.16 2.85 -6.44
N ASP A 383 23.27 3.24 -7.35
CA ASP A 383 22.59 4.53 -7.31
C ASP A 383 21.25 4.39 -6.57
N VAL A 384 21.01 5.31 -5.63
CA VAL A 384 19.77 5.45 -4.88
C VAL A 384 19.14 6.79 -5.27
N GLU A 385 17.99 6.73 -5.92
CA GLU A 385 17.15 7.89 -6.24
C GLU A 385 15.87 7.81 -5.41
N ILE A 386 15.45 8.93 -4.80
CA ILE A 386 14.21 9.02 -4.02
C ILE A 386 13.49 10.31 -4.43
N ASP A 387 12.24 10.16 -4.85
CA ASP A 387 11.35 11.27 -5.26
C ASP A 387 10.26 11.50 -4.20
N ASP A 388 9.89 12.77 -4.01
CA ASP A 388 8.93 13.30 -3.02
C ASP A 388 9.06 12.68 -1.62
N LEU A 389 10.23 12.87 -0.99
CA LEU A 389 10.52 12.39 0.37
C LEU A 389 9.96 13.36 1.42
N ASP A 390 8.94 12.94 2.15
CA ASP A 390 8.56 13.57 3.42
C ASP A 390 9.36 12.95 4.57
N LEU A 391 10.35 13.69 5.07
CA LEU A 391 11.25 13.24 6.12
C LEU A 391 10.70 13.64 7.50
N SER A 392 10.16 12.67 8.25
CA SER A 392 9.75 12.84 9.65
C SER A 392 10.77 12.24 10.64
N GLU A 393 11.44 11.14 10.27
CA GLU A 393 12.51 10.48 11.03
C GLU A 393 13.73 10.12 10.14
N PRO A 394 14.95 9.99 10.70
CA PRO A 394 16.14 9.65 9.91
C PRO A 394 16.08 8.29 9.19
N ILE A 395 15.96 8.33 7.86
CA ILE A 395 15.91 7.15 6.99
C ILE A 395 17.27 6.48 6.80
N VAL A 396 17.25 5.23 6.36
CA VAL A 396 18.42 4.45 5.95
C VAL A 396 18.46 4.39 4.41
N LEU A 397 19.48 5.00 3.79
CA LEU A 397 19.70 5.05 2.34
C LEU A 397 20.30 3.73 1.80
N ALA A 398 21.15 3.10 2.61
CA ALA A 398 21.67 1.76 2.36
C ALA A 398 22.04 1.06 3.66
N ARG A 399 21.97 -0.27 3.61
CA ARG A 399 22.44 -1.18 4.63
C ARG A 399 23.29 -2.24 3.95
N VAL A 400 24.54 -2.40 4.37
CA VAL A 400 25.54 -3.25 3.70
C VAL A 400 26.22 -4.14 4.74
N GLY A 401 26.45 -5.41 4.43
CA GLY A 401 27.14 -6.34 5.32
C GLY A 401 28.60 -5.93 5.57
N GLU A 402 29.09 -6.14 6.79
CA GLU A 402 30.47 -5.82 7.20
C GLU A 402 31.55 -6.59 6.40
N SER A 403 31.18 -7.69 5.74
CA SER A 403 32.07 -8.49 4.90
C SER A 403 32.39 -7.87 3.53
N PHE A 404 31.69 -6.82 3.10
CA PHE A 404 31.87 -6.21 1.78
C PHE A 404 32.70 -4.93 1.83
N CYS A 405 33.64 -4.79 0.90
CA CYS A 405 34.36 -3.52 0.71
C CYS A 405 33.44 -2.48 0.08
N THR A 406 33.31 -1.30 0.71
CA THR A 406 32.38 -0.24 0.30
C THR A 406 33.09 1.11 0.17
N ALA A 407 32.74 1.86 -0.88
CA ALA A 407 33.14 3.25 -1.08
C ALA A 407 31.89 4.13 -1.26
N PRO A 408 31.29 4.63 -0.16
CA PRO A 408 30.11 5.48 -0.18
C PRO A 408 30.43 6.94 -0.48
N GLU A 409 29.53 7.67 -1.15
CA GLU A 409 29.59 9.13 -1.16
C GLU A 409 29.27 9.70 0.24
N LEU A 410 30.06 10.67 0.70
CA LEU A 410 29.87 11.32 2.01
C LEU A 410 28.67 12.29 2.05
N THR A 411 28.11 12.63 0.88
CA THR A 411 26.96 13.54 0.74
C THR A 411 25.96 13.00 -0.27
N ALA A 412 24.67 13.12 0.01
CA ALA A 412 23.62 13.00 -0.99
C ALA A 412 23.39 14.37 -1.68
N MET A 413 22.92 14.36 -2.92
CA MET A 413 22.37 15.53 -3.58
C MET A 413 20.86 15.56 -3.33
N VAL A 414 20.34 16.60 -2.69
CA VAL A 414 18.94 16.72 -2.30
C VAL A 414 18.43 18.12 -2.65
N ASP A 415 17.44 18.22 -3.54
CA ASP A 415 16.92 19.48 -4.08
C ASP A 415 18.02 20.45 -4.58
N GLY A 416 19.09 19.91 -5.16
CA GLY A 416 20.26 20.65 -5.65
C GLY A 416 21.28 21.06 -4.58
N GLN A 417 21.09 20.65 -3.32
CA GLN A 417 22.00 20.89 -2.20
C GLN A 417 22.74 19.60 -1.81
N ARG A 418 24.01 19.70 -1.36
CA ARG A 418 24.73 18.55 -0.81
C ARG A 418 24.45 18.42 0.69
N LEU A 419 23.77 17.35 1.10
CA LEU A 419 23.50 17.03 2.50
C LEU A 419 24.37 15.84 2.97
N PRO A 420 24.95 15.89 4.19
CA PRO A 420 25.88 14.86 4.67
C PRO A 420 25.17 13.54 4.97
N VAL A 421 25.79 12.42 4.63
CA VAL A 421 25.30 11.06 4.93
C VAL A 421 26.10 10.48 6.08
N THR A 422 25.42 10.11 7.16
CA THR A 422 26.05 9.57 8.37
C THR A 422 26.13 8.06 8.31
N ARG A 423 27.32 7.48 8.55
CA ARG A 423 27.48 6.03 8.75
C ARG A 423 27.24 5.66 10.22
N ARG A 424 26.55 4.54 10.44
CA ARG A 424 26.39 3.87 11.73
C ARG A 424 26.81 2.41 11.60
N ASP A 425 27.71 1.97 12.47
CA ASP A 425 28.06 0.55 12.60
C ASP A 425 27.04 -0.15 13.50
N ALA A 426 26.58 -1.33 13.11
CA ALA A 426 25.39 -1.95 13.71
C ALA A 426 25.43 -3.49 13.78
N GLY A 427 26.63 -4.09 13.92
CA GLY A 427 26.80 -5.49 14.31
C GLY A 427 26.51 -6.48 13.18
N GLY A 428 27.50 -6.66 12.31
CA GLY A 428 27.42 -7.44 11.07
C GLY A 428 27.03 -6.61 9.85
N TYR A 429 26.73 -5.32 10.01
CA TYR A 429 26.35 -4.42 8.92
C TYR A 429 26.58 -2.93 9.23
N PHE A 430 26.84 -2.17 8.17
CA PHE A 430 26.88 -0.71 8.16
C PHE A 430 25.55 -0.14 7.66
N GLU A 431 25.06 0.93 8.29
CA GLU A 431 23.90 1.71 7.84
C GLU A 431 24.34 3.12 7.42
N TYR A 432 23.90 3.57 6.25
CA TYR A 432 24.08 4.94 5.76
C TYR A 432 22.77 5.69 5.90
N ARG A 433 22.77 6.82 6.62
CA ARG A 433 21.56 7.43 7.19
C ARG A 433 21.51 8.95 7.03
N SER A 434 20.29 9.49 7.08
CA SER A 434 19.99 10.93 6.98
C SER A 434 19.97 11.66 8.33
N ASN A 435 20.73 11.21 9.35
CA ASN A 435 20.59 11.70 10.73
C ASN A 435 20.84 13.22 10.92
N ALA A 436 21.59 13.84 10.01
CA ALA A 436 21.93 15.26 10.04
C ALA A 436 20.96 16.14 9.21
N TRP A 437 19.86 15.58 8.71
CA TRP A 437 18.93 16.29 7.82
C TRP A 437 17.74 16.85 8.61
N THR A 438 17.19 17.97 8.15
CA THR A 438 16.02 18.61 8.74
C THR A 438 14.75 17.84 8.37
N ALA A 439 13.87 17.61 9.33
CA ALA A 439 12.55 17.04 9.05
C ALA A 439 11.70 18.02 8.22
N LYS A 440 11.41 17.66 6.96
CA LYS A 440 10.59 18.40 5.98
C LYS A 440 10.39 17.56 4.71
N HIS A 441 9.56 18.07 3.81
CA HIS A 441 9.48 17.58 2.43
C HIS A 441 10.71 17.96 1.58
N TYR A 442 11.14 17.02 0.75
CA TYR A 442 12.22 17.12 -0.24
C TYR A 442 11.73 16.55 -1.57
N ARG A 443 11.92 17.26 -2.69
CA ARG A 443 11.36 16.84 -3.99
C ARG A 443 12.16 15.72 -4.64
N ARG A 444 13.49 15.80 -4.62
CA ARG A 444 14.35 14.79 -5.22
C ARG A 444 15.69 14.64 -4.51
N LEU A 445 16.09 13.39 -4.35
CA LEU A 445 17.31 12.93 -3.69
C LEU A 445 18.04 11.96 -4.60
N THR A 446 19.35 12.14 -4.76
CA THR A 446 20.25 11.13 -5.36
C THR A 446 21.48 10.93 -4.48
N TRP A 447 21.90 9.67 -4.34
CA TRP A 447 23.10 9.28 -3.60
C TRP A 447 23.66 7.97 -4.15
N SER A 448 24.99 7.81 -4.18
CA SER A 448 25.62 6.60 -4.68
C SER A 448 26.67 6.02 -3.74
N TYR A 449 26.89 4.71 -3.85
CA TYR A 449 28.01 4.00 -3.25
C TYR A 449 28.51 2.91 -4.19
N ARG A 450 29.80 2.59 -4.11
CA ARG A 450 30.37 1.40 -4.75
C ARG A 450 30.52 0.28 -3.73
N ILE A 451 30.35 -0.95 -4.19
CA ILE A 451 30.52 -2.17 -3.42
C ILE A 451 31.23 -3.22 -4.28
N ALA A 452 32.26 -3.87 -3.73
CA ALA A 452 32.97 -4.96 -4.39
C ALA A 452 32.54 -6.32 -3.81
N ASN A 453 32.63 -7.37 -4.63
CA ASN A 453 32.33 -8.76 -4.26
C ASN A 453 30.91 -8.94 -3.67
N ALA A 454 29.92 -8.24 -4.21
CA ALA A 454 28.54 -8.22 -3.70
C ALA A 454 27.56 -9.10 -4.48
N PHE A 455 27.96 -9.57 -5.66
CA PHE A 455 27.17 -10.40 -6.55
C PHE A 455 28.07 -11.54 -7.05
N ALA A 456 27.57 -12.78 -7.02
CA ALA A 456 28.16 -13.85 -7.82
C ALA A 456 27.84 -13.63 -9.31
N LEU A 457 28.81 -13.90 -10.17
CA LEU A 457 28.70 -13.82 -11.63
C LEU A 457 28.66 -15.20 -12.28
N THR A 458 29.53 -16.10 -11.82
CA THR A 458 29.56 -17.50 -12.25
C THR A 458 29.01 -18.44 -11.20
N ARG A 459 28.65 -19.67 -11.60
CA ARG A 459 28.24 -20.75 -10.70
C ARG A 459 29.32 -21.21 -9.70
N ALA A 460 30.57 -20.75 -9.84
CA ALA A 460 31.65 -21.05 -8.89
C ALA A 460 31.66 -20.12 -7.66
N GLU A 461 31.09 -18.92 -7.78
CA GLU A 461 31.16 -17.86 -6.77
C GLU A 461 30.10 -17.85 -5.64
N PRO A 462 28.92 -18.52 -5.72
CA PRO A 462 27.90 -18.36 -4.69
C PRO A 462 28.34 -18.75 -3.27
N SER A 463 29.25 -19.73 -3.14
CA SER A 463 29.82 -20.12 -1.84
C SER A 463 30.80 -19.09 -1.27
N LEU A 464 31.31 -18.16 -2.09
CA LEU A 464 32.25 -17.10 -1.72
C LEU A 464 31.53 -15.78 -1.39
N VAL A 465 30.46 -15.47 -2.13
CA VAL A 465 29.76 -14.17 -2.08
C VAL A 465 28.36 -14.29 -1.47
N THR A 466 27.56 -15.25 -1.95
CA THR A 466 26.13 -15.38 -1.62
C THR A 466 25.93 -16.29 -0.40
N LYS A 467 25.77 -15.71 0.80
CA LYS A 467 25.39 -16.50 1.99
C LYS A 467 24.00 -17.13 1.82
N ARG A 468 23.93 -18.37 1.31
CA ARG A 468 22.68 -19.11 1.05
C ARG A 468 21.77 -19.21 2.28
N ALA A 469 22.33 -19.26 3.49
CA ALA A 469 21.56 -19.21 4.75
C ALA A 469 20.78 -17.89 4.94
N GLU A 470 21.23 -16.77 4.36
CA GLU A 470 20.52 -15.50 4.37
C GLU A 470 19.45 -15.40 3.26
N PHE A 471 19.48 -16.29 2.26
CA PHE A 471 18.58 -16.34 1.10
C PHE A 471 18.08 -17.78 0.83
N PRO A 472 17.30 -18.38 1.75
CA PRO A 472 16.95 -19.81 1.69
C PRO A 472 16.07 -20.20 0.50
N HIS A 473 15.37 -19.24 -0.11
CA HIS A 473 14.50 -19.48 -1.27
C HIS A 473 15.18 -19.15 -2.62
N LEU A 474 16.47 -18.77 -2.61
CA LEU A 474 17.21 -18.49 -3.84
C LEU A 474 17.60 -19.80 -4.53
N LEU A 475 17.11 -20.00 -5.75
CA LEU A 475 17.37 -21.18 -6.57
C LEU A 475 18.88 -21.38 -6.83
N ASP A 476 19.29 -22.64 -6.92
CA ASP A 476 20.65 -23.00 -7.32
C ASP A 476 20.96 -22.49 -8.73
N GLY A 477 22.22 -22.09 -8.94
CA GLY A 477 22.65 -21.48 -10.20
C GLY A 477 22.05 -20.09 -10.49
N SER A 478 21.40 -19.45 -9.52
CA SER A 478 20.88 -18.08 -9.60
C SER A 478 21.49 -17.18 -8.51
N GLU A 479 21.55 -15.88 -8.77
CA GLU A 479 21.91 -14.81 -7.83
C GLU A 479 20.74 -13.81 -7.71
N VAL A 480 20.78 -12.91 -6.72
CA VAL A 480 19.71 -11.95 -6.40
C VAL A 480 20.22 -10.53 -6.16
N TRP A 481 19.61 -9.56 -6.85
CA TRP A 481 19.65 -8.16 -6.42
C TRP A 481 18.44 -7.89 -5.54
N SER A 482 18.67 -7.49 -4.27
CA SER A 482 17.58 -7.27 -3.32
C SER A 482 17.75 -6.01 -2.48
N HIS A 483 16.61 -5.49 -2.01
CA HIS A 483 16.51 -4.37 -1.10
C HIS A 483 15.49 -4.68 -0.01
N ARG A 484 15.83 -4.42 1.25
CA ARG A 484 14.90 -4.50 2.37
C ARG A 484 14.28 -3.14 2.64
N VAL A 485 12.95 -3.07 2.64
CA VAL A 485 12.18 -1.85 2.93
C VAL A 485 12.45 -1.37 4.36
N GLN A 486 12.97 -0.15 4.51
CA GLN A 486 13.35 0.45 5.81
C GLN A 486 12.35 1.51 6.31
N PHE A 487 11.65 2.17 5.39
CA PHE A 487 10.62 3.19 5.64
C PHE A 487 9.56 3.06 4.53
N ASP A 488 8.48 3.83 4.60
CA ASP A 488 7.32 3.63 3.74
C ASP A 488 7.48 4.33 2.37
N TYR A 489 7.06 3.69 1.27
CA TYR A 489 7.09 4.31 -0.07
C TYR A 489 5.99 3.80 -1.01
N ASP A 490 5.52 4.63 -1.94
CA ASP A 490 4.44 4.26 -2.87
C ASP A 490 4.90 3.39 -4.04
N ARG A 491 6.19 3.41 -4.36
CA ARG A 491 6.79 2.58 -5.41
C ARG A 491 8.24 2.27 -5.07
N LEU A 492 8.62 1.01 -5.25
CA LEU A 492 10.01 0.58 -5.34
C LEU A 492 10.30 0.17 -6.78
N THR A 493 11.36 0.71 -7.37
CA THR A 493 11.98 0.14 -8.57
C THR A 493 13.36 -0.37 -8.20
N LEU A 494 13.61 -1.65 -8.45
CA LEU A 494 14.97 -2.18 -8.54
C LEU A 494 15.36 -2.18 -10.02
N GLU A 495 16.56 -1.69 -10.33
CA GLU A 495 17.17 -1.85 -11.64
C GLU A 495 18.50 -2.60 -11.49
N PHE A 496 18.82 -3.43 -12.48
CA PHE A 496 20.13 -4.06 -12.60
C PHE A 496 20.64 -3.85 -14.03
N VAL A 497 21.88 -3.41 -14.14
CA VAL A 497 22.56 -3.02 -15.38
C VAL A 497 23.94 -3.68 -15.40
N LEU A 498 24.28 -4.33 -16.50
CA LEU A 498 25.63 -4.81 -16.77
C LEU A 498 26.35 -3.84 -17.70
N ASP A 499 27.44 -3.25 -17.22
CA ASP A 499 28.28 -2.31 -17.96
C ASP A 499 29.35 -3.05 -18.79
N ALA A 500 28.91 -4.08 -19.53
CA ALA A 500 29.75 -4.86 -20.43
C ALA A 500 29.88 -4.16 -21.78
N PRO A 501 31.08 -4.11 -22.42
CA PRO A 501 31.22 -3.65 -23.80
C PRO A 501 30.47 -4.57 -24.78
N ASP A 502 30.72 -5.88 -24.69
CA ASP A 502 30.17 -6.90 -25.58
C ASP A 502 29.65 -8.13 -24.82
N GLY A 503 28.67 -8.84 -25.40
CA GLY A 503 28.09 -10.07 -24.85
C GLY A 503 26.61 -10.04 -24.42
N GLU A 504 26.00 -11.24 -24.44
CA GLU A 504 24.65 -11.57 -23.95
C GLU A 504 24.77 -12.36 -22.63
N TYR A 505 24.69 -11.64 -21.50
CA TYR A 505 25.01 -12.25 -20.20
C TYR A 505 23.92 -13.17 -19.62
N PHE A 506 22.63 -12.82 -19.80
CA PHE A 506 21.51 -13.55 -19.17
C PHE A 506 20.90 -14.67 -20.03
N GLY A 507 21.67 -15.17 -21.00
CA GLY A 507 21.25 -16.19 -21.95
C GLY A 507 21.71 -15.84 -23.36
N GLY A 508 22.31 -16.81 -24.06
CA GLY A 508 22.84 -16.65 -25.41
C GLY A 508 21.76 -16.48 -26.50
N PRO A 509 22.13 -16.64 -27.79
CA PRO A 509 21.51 -15.92 -28.91
C PRO A 509 19.98 -15.99 -28.94
N GLY A 510 19.36 -14.85 -28.61
CA GLY A 510 17.90 -14.67 -28.65
C GLY A 510 17.12 -15.01 -27.37
N GLY A 511 17.78 -15.34 -26.26
CA GLY A 511 17.13 -15.64 -24.99
C GLY A 511 16.60 -14.40 -24.24
N VAL A 512 15.32 -14.39 -23.86
CA VAL A 512 14.80 -13.40 -22.90
C VAL A 512 15.30 -13.72 -21.49
N PRO A 513 15.89 -12.76 -20.74
CA PRO A 513 16.40 -13.00 -19.39
C PRO A 513 15.34 -13.60 -18.44
N LEU A 514 15.63 -14.78 -17.87
CA LEU A 514 14.80 -15.46 -16.87
C LEU A 514 14.93 -14.79 -15.49
N ILE A 515 14.50 -13.54 -15.44
CA ILE A 515 14.43 -12.73 -14.22
C ILE A 515 13.06 -12.92 -13.59
N THR A 516 13.04 -13.32 -12.32
CA THR A 516 11.82 -13.54 -11.53
C THR A 516 11.84 -12.71 -10.24
N PRO A 517 10.66 -12.22 -9.78
CA PRO A 517 10.55 -11.60 -8.46
C PRO A 517 10.79 -12.63 -7.36
N ILE A 518 11.44 -12.19 -6.28
CA ILE A 518 11.50 -12.88 -5.00
C ILE A 518 11.16 -11.88 -3.90
N VAL A 519 10.15 -12.17 -3.08
CA VAL A 519 9.76 -11.29 -1.97
C VAL A 519 9.65 -12.11 -0.69
N GLU A 520 10.29 -11.64 0.38
CA GLU A 520 10.40 -12.36 1.64
C GLU A 520 10.19 -11.45 2.85
N ARG A 521 9.46 -11.91 3.88
CA ARG A 521 9.44 -11.27 5.20
C ARG A 521 10.13 -12.16 6.24
N ARG A 522 10.54 -11.59 7.37
CA ARG A 522 10.98 -12.42 8.51
C ARG A 522 9.75 -12.97 9.22
N ALA A 523 9.73 -14.28 9.46
CA ALA A 523 8.63 -14.93 10.18
C ALA A 523 8.79 -14.76 11.70
N SER A 524 7.67 -14.66 12.40
CA SER A 524 7.60 -14.66 13.86
C SER A 524 7.47 -16.09 14.39
N GLY A 525 8.44 -16.56 15.18
CA GLY A 525 8.35 -17.82 15.94
C GLY A 525 8.34 -19.13 15.14
N GLY A 526 8.48 -19.10 13.81
CA GLY A 526 8.55 -20.29 12.94
C GLY A 526 9.96 -20.87 12.78
N PRO A 527 10.10 -22.10 12.23
CA PRO A 527 11.39 -22.73 11.95
C PRO A 527 12.14 -22.12 10.75
N LEU A 528 11.45 -21.38 9.88
CA LEU A 528 12.04 -20.63 8.78
C LEU A 528 12.25 -19.16 9.19
N ILE A 529 13.47 -18.66 9.08
CA ILE A 529 13.81 -17.25 9.42
C ILE A 529 13.19 -16.27 8.42
N TRP A 530 12.96 -16.71 7.19
CA TRP A 530 12.32 -15.95 6.12
C TRP A 530 11.14 -16.74 5.56
N GLU A 531 10.07 -16.03 5.21
CA GLU A 531 8.83 -16.55 4.60
C GLU A 531 8.64 -15.87 3.24
N ARG A 532 8.33 -16.65 2.19
CA ARG A 532 8.15 -16.15 0.83
C ARG A 532 6.73 -15.62 0.59
N LEU A 533 6.60 -14.44 0.01
CA LEU A 533 5.34 -13.71 -0.18
C LEU A 533 4.88 -13.72 -1.64
N GLY A 534 4.27 -14.83 -2.07
CA GLY A 534 3.78 -14.98 -3.45
C GLY A 534 2.79 -13.90 -3.92
N SER A 535 2.00 -13.32 -3.00
CA SER A 535 1.08 -12.21 -3.29
C SER A 535 1.79 -10.87 -3.58
N GLU A 536 3.03 -10.71 -3.12
CA GLU A 536 3.86 -9.54 -3.42
C GLU A 536 4.71 -9.77 -4.68
N GLU A 537 5.09 -11.02 -4.95
CA GLU A 537 5.75 -11.42 -6.19
C GLU A 537 4.85 -11.22 -7.41
N SER A 538 3.56 -11.56 -7.31
CA SER A 538 2.58 -11.34 -8.39
C SER A 538 2.26 -9.87 -8.68
N ARG A 539 2.62 -8.94 -7.77
CA ARG A 539 2.50 -7.49 -7.95
C ARG A 539 3.66 -6.85 -8.71
N ALA A 540 4.67 -7.62 -9.10
CA ALA A 540 5.86 -7.13 -9.79
C ALA A 540 5.58 -6.76 -11.26
N THR A 541 5.74 -5.49 -11.62
CA THR A 541 5.84 -5.07 -13.03
C THR A 541 7.28 -5.25 -13.51
N LYS A 542 7.52 -6.25 -14.37
CA LYS A 542 8.82 -6.50 -15.02
C LYS A 542 8.95 -5.66 -16.30
N VAL A 543 10.07 -4.95 -16.44
CA VAL A 543 10.46 -4.27 -17.69
C VAL A 543 11.87 -4.72 -18.06
N VAL A 544 12.02 -5.36 -19.21
CA VAL A 544 13.33 -5.69 -19.78
C VAL A 544 13.59 -4.69 -20.89
N ALA A 545 14.55 -3.79 -20.70
CA ALA A 545 14.86 -2.76 -21.69
C ALA A 545 15.74 -3.32 -22.82
N ASN A 546 16.68 -4.19 -22.46
CA ASN A 546 17.52 -4.99 -23.34
C ASN A 546 18.15 -6.14 -22.50
N PRO A 547 18.94 -7.07 -23.07
CA PRO A 547 19.58 -8.11 -22.29
C PRO A 547 20.42 -7.59 -21.11
N ARG A 548 21.15 -6.47 -21.25
CA ARG A 548 22.04 -5.93 -20.20
C ARG A 548 21.32 -5.07 -19.15
N ARG A 549 20.08 -4.63 -19.38
CA ARG A 549 19.32 -3.76 -18.46
C ARG A 549 17.91 -4.28 -18.20
N CYS A 550 17.65 -4.62 -16.96
CA CYS A 550 16.35 -5.01 -16.46
C CYS A 550 15.91 -4.13 -15.29
N SER A 551 14.60 -3.98 -15.14
CA SER A 551 14.00 -3.37 -13.97
C SER A 551 12.75 -4.11 -13.54
N MET A 552 12.47 -4.03 -12.24
CA MET A 552 11.30 -4.62 -11.62
C MET A 552 10.75 -3.61 -10.62
N SER A 553 9.47 -3.30 -10.78
CA SER A 553 8.78 -2.29 -9.97
C SER A 553 7.65 -2.92 -9.18
N TRP A 554 7.56 -2.56 -7.90
CA TRP A 554 6.45 -2.93 -7.03
C TRP A 554 5.73 -1.65 -6.57
N PRO A 555 4.42 -1.51 -6.80
CA PRO A 555 3.66 -0.48 -6.11
C PRO A 555 3.63 -0.82 -4.62
N SER A 556 3.86 0.17 -3.77
CA SER A 556 3.58 0.19 -2.32
C SER A 556 3.94 -1.10 -1.57
N PRO A 557 5.25 -1.41 -1.51
CA PRO A 557 5.77 -2.61 -0.87
C PRO A 557 5.70 -2.56 0.66
N MET A 558 5.75 -3.73 1.28
CA MET A 558 5.61 -3.91 2.73
C MET A 558 6.87 -3.48 3.49
N ALA A 559 6.71 -2.65 4.52
CA ALA A 559 7.78 -2.30 5.45
C ALA A 559 8.45 -3.55 6.05
N ASN A 560 9.77 -3.51 6.22
CA ASN A 560 10.63 -4.59 6.69
C ASN A 560 10.77 -5.84 5.79
N ALA A 561 9.94 -6.04 4.77
CA ALA A 561 10.13 -7.11 3.79
C ALA A 561 11.32 -6.84 2.87
N ARG A 562 11.89 -7.91 2.31
CA ARG A 562 12.96 -7.91 1.32
C ARG A 562 12.35 -8.19 -0.05
N TYR A 563 12.47 -7.23 -0.95
CA TYR A 563 12.09 -7.37 -2.37
C TYR A 563 13.36 -7.57 -3.18
N GLY A 564 13.33 -8.49 -4.14
CA GLY A 564 14.46 -8.75 -5.01
C GLY A 564 14.05 -9.24 -6.39
N MET A 565 15.01 -9.16 -7.29
CA MET A 565 14.98 -9.80 -8.61
C MET A 565 16.09 -10.85 -8.65
N THR A 566 15.75 -12.08 -9.04
CA THR A 566 16.74 -13.14 -9.25
C THR A 566 17.20 -13.14 -10.71
N PHE A 567 18.44 -13.56 -10.95
CA PHE A 567 18.99 -13.73 -12.30
C PHE A 567 19.87 -14.99 -12.39
N PRO A 568 19.95 -15.65 -13.56
CA PRO A 568 20.81 -16.81 -13.74
C PRO A 568 22.28 -16.43 -13.70
N LEU A 569 23.10 -17.32 -13.14
CA LEU A 569 24.56 -17.24 -13.15
C LEU A 569 25.15 -17.85 -14.41
N ALA A 570 26.24 -17.25 -14.91
CA ALA A 570 27.07 -17.82 -15.95
C ALA A 570 27.67 -19.17 -15.52
N ASN A 571 28.10 -19.99 -16.49
CA ASN A 571 28.78 -21.24 -16.17
C ASN A 571 30.07 -20.99 -15.38
N ALA A 572 30.45 -21.93 -14.52
CA ALA A 572 31.75 -21.90 -13.87
C ALA A 572 32.85 -22.06 -14.92
N GLY A 573 33.93 -21.29 -14.78
CA GLY A 573 35.18 -21.56 -15.49
C GLY A 573 35.93 -22.77 -14.92
N ASP A 574 36.96 -23.24 -15.62
CA ASP A 574 37.73 -24.41 -15.21
C ASP A 574 38.51 -24.15 -13.90
N PRO A 575 38.42 -25.04 -12.90
CA PRO A 575 39.04 -24.80 -11.59
C PRO A 575 40.56 -24.84 -11.66
N LEU A 576 41.21 -23.79 -11.14
CA LEU A 576 42.67 -23.69 -11.11
C LEU A 576 43.31 -24.84 -10.31
N PRO A 577 44.46 -25.40 -10.77
CA PRO A 577 45.12 -26.51 -10.09
C PRO A 577 45.47 -26.20 -8.63
N ARG A 578 45.27 -27.18 -7.73
CA ARG A 578 45.53 -27.05 -6.29
C ARG A 578 46.94 -26.51 -5.96
N ARG A 579 47.94 -26.84 -6.79
CA ARG A 579 49.33 -26.34 -6.69
C ARG A 579 49.43 -24.81 -6.81
N PHE A 580 48.59 -24.18 -7.64
CA PHE A 580 48.52 -22.71 -7.75
C PHE A 580 47.90 -22.07 -6.50
N ALA A 581 46.73 -22.54 -6.05
CA ALA A 581 46.04 -21.97 -4.89
C ALA A 581 46.90 -21.98 -3.61
N VAL A 582 47.70 -23.03 -3.40
CA VAL A 582 48.65 -23.13 -2.28
C VAL A 582 49.80 -22.12 -2.41
N ALA A 583 50.33 -21.90 -3.62
CA ALA A 583 51.38 -20.93 -3.88
C ALA A 583 50.87 -19.49 -3.64
N THR A 584 49.71 -19.14 -4.21
CA THR A 584 49.05 -17.84 -4.03
C THR A 584 48.76 -17.55 -2.56
N SER A 585 48.23 -18.52 -1.81
CA SER A 585 47.95 -18.36 -0.38
C SER A 585 49.23 -18.10 0.44
N ARG A 586 50.32 -18.85 0.17
CA ARG A 586 51.63 -18.63 0.82
C ARG A 586 52.24 -17.28 0.47
N LEU A 587 52.13 -16.85 -0.78
CA LEU A 587 52.61 -15.53 -1.21
C LEU A 587 51.88 -14.40 -0.47
N VAL A 588 50.55 -14.44 -0.45
CA VAL A 588 49.75 -13.46 0.32
C VAL A 588 50.15 -13.48 1.80
N GLN A 589 50.43 -14.64 2.39
CA GLN A 589 50.94 -14.75 3.76
C GLN A 589 52.33 -14.12 3.96
N LEU A 590 53.27 -14.31 3.02
CA LEU A 590 54.61 -13.70 3.07
C LEU A 590 54.58 -12.17 2.93
N CYS A 591 53.59 -11.64 2.22
CA CYS A 591 53.37 -10.21 2.05
C CYS A 591 52.63 -9.56 3.25
N ARG A 592 52.07 -10.34 4.17
CA ARG A 592 51.53 -9.79 5.43
C ARG A 592 52.69 -9.24 6.26
N SER A 593 52.52 -8.01 6.74
CA SER A 593 53.49 -7.26 7.55
C SER A 593 54.72 -6.68 6.85
N THR A 594 54.90 -6.82 5.53
CA THR A 594 55.97 -6.11 4.80
C THR A 594 55.58 -4.66 4.52
N ARG A 595 56.28 -3.68 5.12
CA ARG A 595 56.08 -2.22 4.92
C ARG A 595 56.69 -1.69 3.62
N THR A 596 56.48 -2.40 2.51
CA THR A 596 57.07 -2.08 1.21
C THR A 596 56.16 -1.13 0.42
N PRO A 597 56.68 -0.11 -0.29
CA PRO A 597 55.86 0.75 -1.15
C PRO A 597 55.07 -0.06 -2.19
N GLY A 598 53.80 0.31 -2.42
CA GLY A 598 52.85 -0.49 -3.19
C GLY A 598 53.34 -0.93 -4.58
N ASN A 599 54.07 -0.09 -5.30
CA ASN A 599 54.63 -0.44 -6.62
C ASN A 599 55.66 -1.58 -6.56
N ALA A 600 56.51 -1.62 -5.53
CA ALA A 600 57.54 -2.66 -5.38
C ALA A 600 56.93 -3.98 -4.88
N LEU A 601 55.95 -3.91 -3.97
CA LEU A 601 55.13 -5.05 -3.58
C LEU A 601 54.42 -5.64 -4.81
N ARG A 602 53.83 -4.77 -5.64
CA ARG A 602 53.11 -5.15 -6.87
C ARG A 602 53.98 -5.91 -7.85
N THR A 603 55.18 -5.42 -8.14
CA THR A 603 56.11 -6.11 -9.04
C THR A 603 56.50 -7.48 -8.48
N ALA A 604 56.90 -7.55 -7.20
CA ALA A 604 57.32 -8.80 -6.57
C ALA A 604 56.23 -9.88 -6.57
N MET A 605 54.99 -9.49 -6.25
CA MET A 605 53.84 -10.42 -6.27
C MET A 605 53.48 -10.86 -7.68
N SER A 606 53.51 -9.95 -8.67
CA SER A 606 53.23 -10.29 -10.08
C SER A 606 54.21 -11.33 -10.62
N THR A 607 55.53 -11.12 -10.43
CA THR A 607 56.57 -12.03 -10.92
C THR A 607 56.47 -13.43 -10.31
N TYR A 608 56.21 -13.52 -9.00
CA TYR A 608 56.15 -14.82 -8.32
C TYR A 608 54.85 -15.58 -8.64
N LEU A 609 53.75 -14.87 -8.87
CA LEU A 609 52.49 -15.49 -9.31
C LEU A 609 52.55 -16.03 -10.73
N ASP A 610 53.19 -15.31 -11.67
CA ASP A 610 53.43 -15.80 -13.04
C ASP A 610 54.23 -17.12 -13.02
N ALA A 611 55.36 -17.13 -12.31
CA ALA A 611 56.18 -18.34 -12.14
C ALA A 611 55.41 -19.49 -11.46
N SER A 612 54.59 -19.17 -10.44
CA SER A 612 53.75 -20.16 -9.77
C SER A 612 52.65 -20.72 -10.67
N LEU A 613 52.07 -19.90 -11.55
CA LEU A 613 51.02 -20.31 -12.48
C LEU A 613 51.59 -21.16 -13.63
N LYS A 614 52.74 -20.79 -14.21
CA LYS A 614 53.43 -21.56 -15.26
C LYS A 614 53.77 -22.96 -14.76
N SER A 615 54.43 -23.04 -13.60
CA SER A 615 54.70 -24.30 -12.90
C SER A 615 53.42 -25.07 -12.55
N ALA A 616 52.32 -24.39 -12.20
CA ALA A 616 51.05 -25.02 -11.87
C ALA A 616 50.26 -25.57 -13.07
N LEU A 617 50.57 -25.16 -14.30
CA LEU A 617 49.89 -25.57 -15.53
C LEU A 617 50.78 -26.35 -16.50
N GLU A 618 52.03 -26.66 -16.11
CA GLU A 618 53.03 -27.38 -16.93
C GLU A 618 53.38 -26.63 -18.22
N ILE A 619 53.28 -25.30 -18.15
CA ILE A 619 53.66 -24.39 -19.23
C ILE A 619 55.16 -24.17 -19.17
N SER A 620 55.79 -24.23 -20.34
CA SER A 620 57.24 -24.09 -20.51
C SER A 620 57.71 -22.65 -20.28
N ASP A 621 58.92 -22.49 -19.73
CA ASP A 621 59.52 -21.19 -19.37
C ASP A 621 59.79 -20.27 -20.58
N ASP A 622 59.74 -20.81 -21.81
CA ASP A 622 59.91 -20.08 -23.07
C ASP A 622 58.62 -19.42 -23.59
N GLN A 623 57.46 -19.64 -22.96
CA GLN A 623 56.28 -18.80 -23.21
C GLN A 623 56.39 -17.46 -22.46
N GLU A 624 56.72 -16.40 -23.21
CA GLU A 624 56.94 -15.04 -22.68
C GLU A 624 55.77 -14.49 -21.85
N SER A 625 54.53 -14.93 -22.11
CA SER A 625 53.36 -14.67 -21.26
C SER A 625 52.27 -15.72 -21.46
N PHE A 626 51.26 -15.69 -20.60
CA PHE A 626 50.00 -16.43 -20.76
C PHE A 626 49.13 -15.97 -21.95
N GLY A 627 49.59 -15.01 -22.74
CA GLY A 627 48.76 -14.30 -23.71
C GLY A 627 47.62 -13.52 -23.03
N GLU A 628 46.63 -13.14 -23.82
CA GLU A 628 45.42 -12.41 -23.38
C GLU A 628 44.45 -13.30 -22.57
N HIS A 629 44.91 -14.42 -21.99
CA HIS A 629 44.06 -15.54 -21.55
C HIS A 629 44.30 -16.02 -20.11
N ALA A 630 45.29 -15.49 -19.39
CA ALA A 630 45.34 -15.64 -17.94
C ALA A 630 45.71 -14.31 -17.26
N VAL A 631 44.75 -13.77 -16.51
CA VAL A 631 44.91 -12.58 -15.68
C VAL A 631 44.73 -13.00 -14.22
N ALA A 632 45.70 -12.68 -13.37
CA ALA A 632 45.60 -12.88 -11.93
C ALA A 632 45.51 -11.51 -11.26
N VAL A 633 44.41 -11.24 -10.56
CA VAL A 633 44.15 -9.97 -9.87
C VAL A 633 44.07 -10.20 -8.37
N GLY A 634 44.69 -9.32 -7.60
CA GLY A 634 44.50 -9.24 -6.16
C GLY A 634 44.36 -7.78 -5.77
N ASN A 635 43.40 -7.47 -4.92
CA ASN A 635 43.19 -6.10 -4.43
C ASN A 635 43.48 -6.03 -2.94
N LEU A 636 44.28 -5.03 -2.53
CA LEU A 636 44.49 -4.69 -1.13
C LEU A 636 43.68 -3.45 -0.78
N TRP A 637 42.94 -3.51 0.32
CA TRP A 637 42.31 -2.34 0.92
C TRP A 637 43.34 -1.56 1.75
N THR A 638 43.29 -0.23 1.68
CA THR A 638 44.09 0.66 2.52
C THR A 638 43.17 1.54 3.38
N ASP A 639 43.21 1.33 4.70
CA ASP A 639 42.42 2.10 5.68
C ASP A 639 42.76 3.60 5.63
N ARG A 640 43.97 3.98 5.19
CA ARG A 640 44.41 5.37 5.12
C ARG A 640 43.81 6.12 3.93
N GLU A 641 43.60 5.45 2.79
CA GLU A 641 43.10 6.08 1.57
C GLU A 641 41.61 5.80 1.32
N ALA A 642 41.01 4.84 2.05
CA ALA A 642 39.66 4.32 1.84
C ALA A 642 39.42 3.82 0.39
N LEU A 643 40.45 3.19 -0.19
CA LEU A 643 40.47 2.70 -1.57
C LEU A 643 40.98 1.26 -1.63
N LEU A 644 40.47 0.51 -2.62
CA LEU A 644 41.09 -0.73 -3.09
C LEU A 644 42.25 -0.36 -4.03
N ARG A 645 43.41 -0.99 -3.83
CA ARG A 645 44.61 -0.84 -4.68
C ARG A 645 44.94 -2.19 -5.33
N PRO A 646 45.16 -2.24 -6.65
CA PRO A 646 45.67 -3.43 -7.33
C PRO A 646 47.03 -3.84 -6.78
N CYS A 647 47.14 -5.10 -6.37
CA CYS A 647 48.28 -5.67 -5.69
C CYS A 647 49.21 -6.44 -6.63
N PHE A 648 48.77 -6.80 -7.84
CA PHE A 648 49.56 -7.42 -8.92
C PHE A 648 48.74 -7.45 -10.23
N GLY A 649 49.40 -7.61 -11.38
CA GLY A 649 48.76 -7.80 -12.70
C GLY A 649 48.97 -6.67 -13.72
N PHE A 650 48.81 -7.02 -15.01
CA PHE A 650 48.67 -6.14 -16.18
C PHE A 650 47.34 -6.52 -16.87
N TYR A 651 46.57 -5.54 -17.33
CA TYR A 651 45.14 -5.63 -17.68
C TYR A 651 44.87 -5.90 -19.19
N PRO A 652 43.67 -6.35 -19.64
CA PRO A 652 42.48 -6.91 -18.94
C PRO A 652 42.00 -8.27 -19.55
N PRO A 653 40.86 -8.89 -19.15
CA PRO A 653 39.99 -8.60 -18.01
C PRO A 653 39.88 -9.75 -16.98
N ASP A 654 40.31 -9.46 -15.74
CA ASP A 654 39.35 -9.24 -14.65
C ASP A 654 38.22 -10.29 -14.42
N ALA A 655 38.56 -11.30 -13.61
CA ALA A 655 37.66 -12.11 -12.78
C ALA A 655 38.48 -12.69 -11.61
N TRP A 656 37.89 -13.56 -10.77
CA TRP A 656 38.57 -14.36 -9.72
C TRP A 656 39.10 -13.60 -8.48
N VAL A 657 38.24 -13.36 -7.48
CA VAL A 657 38.69 -12.97 -6.12
C VAL A 657 38.45 -14.11 -5.12
N THR A 658 39.51 -14.49 -4.38
CA THR A 658 39.42 -15.33 -3.18
C THR A 658 39.84 -14.51 -1.97
N HIS A 659 38.98 -14.44 -0.94
CA HIS A 659 39.28 -13.74 0.30
C HIS A 659 40.21 -14.57 1.21
N PHE A 660 41.24 -13.90 1.76
CA PHE A 660 42.02 -14.38 2.89
C PHE A 660 41.90 -13.37 4.04
N GLU A 661 41.72 -13.82 5.29
CA GLU A 661 41.68 -12.92 6.46
C GLU A 661 43.06 -12.26 6.68
N ALA A 662 43.26 -11.07 6.14
CA ALA A 662 44.41 -10.22 6.44
C ALA A 662 44.07 -9.27 7.60
N GLY A 663 44.77 -9.44 8.72
CA GLY A 663 44.71 -8.48 9.83
C GLY A 663 45.32 -7.12 9.43
N ARG A 664 44.82 -6.06 10.08
CA ARG A 664 45.17 -4.63 9.87
C ARG A 664 46.62 -4.39 9.44
N GLY A 665 46.79 -3.72 8.30
CA GLY A 665 48.07 -3.25 7.75
C GLY A 665 47.99 -1.80 7.32
#